data_AF-A0A3D6A463-F1
#
_entry.id   AF-A0A3D6A463-F1
#
_cell.length_a   1.000
_cell.length_b   1.000
_cell.length_c   1.000
_cell.angle_alpha   90.00
_cell.angle_beta   90.00
_cell.angle_gamma   90.00
#
_symmetry.space_group_name_H-M   'P 1'
#
loop_
_entity.id
_entity.type
_entity.pdbx_description
1 polymer ?
#
loop_
_entity_poly.entity_id
_entity_poly.type
_entity_poly.pdbx_seq_one_letter_code
_entity_poly.pdbx_strand_id
1 'polypeptide(L)'
;MIFTYFTVTSFTAVLAQSINNSLIESTILINIDSIKDKENYLPSGRRVLSIDQETEIENSIDFDELEPELVESQALIDGLKTVFENIVVEQPEEALSHAINYLAQNRLNFSLTDEQVASGLLSITNAFLEVFTEDEQLLEVPQIVLSAIIPERVAIWESSASKWVKLITHALIQSVPEDKTALMTGSILKSLLTIIKDEPSNTEIGFYSGIEPVEDFETPNENMKFDGNLGRFLKFDPVKTDLIRSAVYSMASSLFTTDSITEEKIDTLTQDHSKSIIEETFLFMKNLEGSNAIFTYELTKVISNAFVMGSVASMIDDEDYNSKEYPSLVAKEASEQIAFHVIDETLNLNMEGEWDLKRLAEATSFGSSVGAQMASILEKSMDFTPNWEKYERKQLAKSTAEGSSLGSTSARIDQAEENLSLATNVEESEGIAENARNDLLTISQHSSMGSLIGNVGISIYYPNPLDRLALINSAAQGATTGSITGVSAFDLTKEDATETFDIEIARSSSNGAAFGATFETIALTDANPRDFSSDSTTINVVQAVTYGSTFGAITAGNDPDVGAPAADAVIFKQATKQGSIEGSLNGASLGTGSSEENIDTYDLSSRSSIITAAASTNAQAASDASSSMATKAIRTSTSDMLMLMKKFNINPRLTNPTKIFNSKTSDNEEDEFLFEDNLEVASPI
;
A
#
# COMPACT_ATOMS: atom_id res chain seq x y z
N MET A 1 84.51 30.95 -26.51
CA MET A 1 84.80 29.68 -25.84
C MET A 1 84.91 29.96 -24.34
N ILE A 2 83.81 29.76 -23.60
CA ILE A 2 83.69 29.53 -22.14
C ILE A 2 82.22 29.11 -21.92
N PHE A 3 82.05 28.06 -21.14
CA PHE A 3 80.81 27.37 -20.75
C PHE A 3 79.90 28.22 -19.85
N THR A 4 78.58 28.00 -19.93
CA THR A 4 77.74 27.83 -18.73
C THR A 4 76.53 26.95 -19.04
N TYR A 5 76.35 25.91 -18.22
CA TYR A 5 75.25 24.97 -18.17
C TYR A 5 73.94 25.65 -17.73
N PHE A 6 72.81 25.26 -18.33
CA PHE A 6 71.51 25.29 -17.65
C PHE A 6 70.85 23.92 -17.85
N THR A 7 70.71 23.20 -16.75
CA THR A 7 69.88 22.00 -16.61
C THR A 7 68.42 22.41 -16.72
N VAL A 8 67.73 21.94 -17.75
CA VAL A 8 66.26 21.93 -17.78
C VAL A 8 65.83 20.56 -17.26
N THR A 9 65.35 20.56 -16.03
CA THR A 9 64.58 19.48 -15.43
C THR A 9 63.36 19.22 -16.31
N SER A 10 63.23 17.96 -16.75
CA SER A 10 62.05 17.41 -17.38
C SER A 10 60.86 17.50 -16.42
N PHE A 11 60.04 18.53 -16.56
CA PHE A 11 58.64 18.46 -16.14
C PHE A 11 57.93 17.52 -17.11
N THR A 12 57.77 16.26 -16.72
CA THR A 12 56.67 15.44 -17.22
C THR A 12 55.39 16.10 -16.73
N ALA A 13 54.80 16.96 -17.56
CA ALA A 13 53.42 17.33 -17.41
C ALA A 13 52.61 16.04 -17.52
N VAL A 14 52.09 15.57 -16.38
CA VAL A 14 50.91 14.71 -16.37
C VAL A 14 49.80 15.60 -16.92
N LEU A 15 49.61 15.54 -18.24
CA LEU A 15 48.43 16.08 -18.90
C LEU A 15 47.26 15.25 -18.40
N ALA A 16 46.49 15.80 -17.46
CA ALA A 16 45.10 15.38 -17.29
C ALA A 16 44.44 15.51 -18.67
N GLN A 17 44.13 14.38 -19.31
CA GLN A 17 43.35 14.38 -20.55
C GLN A 17 41.93 14.80 -20.18
N SER A 18 41.51 15.98 -20.64
CA SER A 18 40.13 16.44 -20.56
C SER A 18 39.19 15.43 -21.24
N ILE A 19 38.00 15.22 -20.68
CA ILE A 19 36.94 14.36 -21.24
C ILE A 19 36.80 14.60 -22.75
N ASN A 20 36.86 13.53 -23.55
CA ASN A 20 36.72 13.62 -24.99
C ASN A 20 35.25 13.61 -25.40
N ASN A 21 34.54 14.71 -25.10
CA ASN A 21 33.12 14.92 -25.41
C ASN A 21 32.79 14.57 -26.87
N SER A 22 33.69 14.91 -27.80
CA SER A 22 33.49 14.62 -29.22
C SER A 22 33.42 13.12 -29.56
N LEU A 23 34.09 12.27 -28.76
CA LEU A 23 34.07 10.83 -28.93
C LEU A 23 32.73 10.24 -28.43
N ILE A 24 32.20 10.74 -27.32
CA ILE A 24 30.87 10.37 -26.79
C ILE A 24 29.80 10.75 -27.81
N GLU A 25 29.81 12.00 -28.29
CA GLU A 25 28.86 12.51 -29.28
C GLU A 25 28.90 11.71 -30.59
N SER A 26 30.10 11.44 -31.11
CA SER A 26 30.28 10.65 -32.33
C SER A 26 29.76 9.22 -32.16
N THR A 27 29.94 8.63 -30.99
CA THR A 27 29.48 7.26 -30.69
C THR A 27 27.95 7.19 -30.64
N ILE A 28 27.30 8.19 -30.03
CA ILE A 28 25.83 8.31 -30.03
C ILE A 28 25.32 8.50 -31.47
N LEU A 29 25.93 9.40 -32.24
CA LEU A 29 25.55 9.68 -33.62
C LEU A 29 25.66 8.45 -34.53
N ILE A 30 26.74 7.68 -34.43
CA ILE A 30 26.98 6.49 -35.26
C ILE A 30 25.93 5.41 -34.98
N ASN A 31 25.49 5.31 -33.71
CA ASN A 31 24.55 4.27 -33.29
C ASN A 31 23.10 4.77 -33.22
N ILE A 32 22.79 6.00 -33.65
CA ILE A 32 21.44 6.57 -33.48
C ILE A 32 20.36 5.76 -34.22
N ASP A 33 20.70 5.19 -35.38
CA ASP A 33 19.76 4.40 -36.17
C ASP A 33 19.44 3.05 -35.50
N SER A 34 20.37 2.51 -34.68
CA SER A 34 20.10 1.30 -33.88
C SER A 34 19.04 1.51 -32.80
N ILE A 35 18.83 2.76 -32.37
CA ILE A 35 17.73 3.15 -31.47
C ILE A 35 16.41 3.28 -32.26
N LYS A 36 16.48 3.62 -33.55
CA LYS A 36 15.31 3.87 -34.42
C LYS A 36 14.73 2.64 -35.10
N ASP A 37 15.54 1.60 -35.34
CA ASP A 37 15.23 0.45 -36.20
C ASP A 37 14.16 -0.53 -35.65
N LYS A 38 13.17 -0.06 -34.88
CA LYS A 38 12.10 -0.91 -34.33
C LYS A 38 10.75 -0.53 -34.93
N GLU A 39 10.24 -1.42 -35.77
CA GLU A 39 8.86 -1.37 -36.27
C GLU A 39 7.88 -1.32 -35.09
N ASN A 40 6.94 -0.39 -35.17
CA ASN A 40 5.83 -0.20 -34.23
C ASN A 40 5.15 -1.54 -33.89
N TYR A 41 5.46 -2.12 -32.73
CA TYR A 41 4.68 -3.20 -32.16
C TYR A 41 3.43 -2.57 -31.52
N LEU A 42 2.35 -2.47 -32.29
CA LEU A 42 1.02 -2.21 -31.72
C LEU A 42 0.56 -3.51 -31.06
N PRO A 43 0.31 -3.54 -29.73
CA PRO A 43 -0.35 -4.67 -29.13
C PRO A 43 -1.72 -4.83 -29.79
N SER A 44 -1.94 -6.00 -30.37
CA SER A 44 -3.16 -6.32 -31.10
C SER A 44 -4.33 -6.43 -30.13
N GLY A 45 -5.05 -5.32 -29.89
CA GLY A 45 -6.24 -5.39 -29.03
C GLY A 45 -6.97 -4.10 -28.67
N ARG A 46 -6.50 -2.89 -28.97
CA ARG A 46 -7.15 -1.64 -28.50
C ARG A 46 -8.02 -0.97 -29.58
N ARG A 47 -9.32 -0.80 -29.30
CA ARG A 47 -10.23 0.05 -30.09
C ARG A 47 -10.13 1.49 -29.58
N VAL A 48 -9.49 2.34 -30.36
CA VAL A 48 -9.47 3.80 -30.22
C VAL A 48 -10.90 4.35 -30.26
N LEU A 49 -11.30 5.14 -29.26
CA LEU A 49 -12.46 6.04 -29.31
C LEU A 49 -11.97 7.49 -29.50
N SER A 50 -12.81 8.30 -30.13
CA SER A 50 -12.47 9.56 -30.78
C SER A 50 -12.49 10.79 -29.86
N ILE A 51 -11.32 11.39 -29.65
CA ILE A 51 -10.87 12.82 -29.56
C ILE A 51 -11.78 13.95 -29.06
N ASP A 52 -13.10 13.85 -28.95
CA ASP A 52 -13.92 15.03 -28.62
C ASP A 52 -14.79 14.79 -27.38
N GLN A 53 -14.17 14.87 -26.19
CA GLN A 53 -14.69 15.41 -24.91
C GLN A 53 -13.83 14.92 -23.73
N GLU A 54 -12.63 15.48 -23.58
CA GLU A 54 -11.79 15.26 -22.39
C GLU A 54 -11.89 16.49 -21.48
N THR A 55 -12.26 16.25 -20.22
CA THR A 55 -12.27 17.28 -19.16
C THR A 55 -10.98 17.20 -18.35
N GLU A 56 -10.45 18.35 -17.92
CA GLU A 56 -9.11 18.54 -17.31
C GLU A 56 -8.76 17.65 -16.09
N ILE A 57 -9.70 16.89 -15.53
CA ILE A 57 -9.44 15.92 -14.44
C ILE A 57 -9.01 14.56 -15.00
N GLU A 58 -9.31 14.24 -16.25
CA GLU A 58 -8.91 12.99 -16.92
C GLU A 58 -7.44 13.02 -17.39
N ASN A 59 -6.84 14.20 -17.52
CA ASN A 59 -5.45 14.35 -17.99
C ASN A 59 -4.36 13.97 -16.95
N SER A 60 -4.71 13.76 -15.68
CA SER A 60 -3.72 13.41 -14.63
C SER A 60 -3.58 11.90 -14.39
N ILE A 61 -4.37 11.10 -15.09
CA ILE A 61 -4.56 9.67 -14.82
C ILE A 61 -4.53 8.90 -16.15
N ASP A 62 -3.37 8.91 -16.81
CA ASP A 62 -3.07 7.91 -17.84
C ASP A 62 -2.34 6.74 -17.14
N PHE A 63 -3.14 5.82 -16.55
CA PHE A 63 -2.65 4.63 -15.81
C PHE A 63 -2.67 3.35 -16.64
N ASP A 64 -3.07 3.40 -17.92
CA ASP A 64 -3.37 2.21 -18.71
C ASP A 64 -2.37 1.90 -19.83
N GLU A 65 -1.21 2.56 -19.89
CA GLU A 65 -0.08 1.97 -20.61
C GLU A 65 0.69 1.04 -19.66
N LEU A 66 0.52 -0.28 -19.83
CA LEU A 66 1.61 -1.21 -19.55
C LEU A 66 2.87 -0.57 -20.11
N GLU A 67 3.85 -0.32 -19.24
CA GLU A 67 5.03 0.43 -19.64
C GLU A 67 5.62 -0.22 -20.89
N PRO A 68 5.83 0.54 -21.98
CA PRO A 68 6.28 -0.03 -23.24
C PRO A 68 7.61 -0.73 -22.98
N GLU A 69 7.72 -2.00 -23.38
CA GLU A 69 8.96 -2.77 -23.21
C GLU A 69 10.12 -1.99 -23.84
N LEU A 70 10.95 -1.38 -22.98
CA LEU A 70 12.14 -0.68 -23.43
C LEU A 70 13.16 -1.74 -23.84
N VAL A 71 13.65 -1.60 -25.06
CA VAL A 71 14.61 -2.56 -25.59
C VAL A 71 15.89 -1.81 -25.85
N GLU A 72 16.93 -2.18 -25.12
CA GLU A 72 18.27 -1.62 -25.24
C GLU A 72 18.85 -1.75 -26.66
N SER A 73 19.82 -0.89 -26.97
CA SER A 73 20.64 -0.99 -28.17
C SER A 73 22.02 -1.53 -27.80
N GLN A 74 22.27 -2.79 -28.11
CA GLN A 74 23.57 -3.41 -27.91
C GLN A 74 24.71 -2.67 -28.64
N ALA A 75 24.43 -2.14 -29.84
CA ALA A 75 25.42 -1.39 -30.61
C ALA A 75 25.84 -0.09 -29.91
N LEU A 76 24.88 0.61 -29.31
CA LEU A 76 25.17 1.79 -28.50
C LEU A 76 25.89 1.43 -27.20
N ILE A 77 25.49 0.33 -26.55
CA ILE A 77 26.12 -0.18 -25.34
C ILE A 77 27.59 -0.49 -25.57
N ASP A 78 27.90 -1.33 -26.56
CA ASP A 78 29.28 -1.74 -26.88
C ASP A 78 30.16 -0.54 -27.28
N GLY A 79 29.58 0.39 -28.03
CA GLY A 79 30.24 1.63 -28.42
C GLY A 79 30.62 2.49 -27.22
N LEU A 80 29.66 2.75 -26.32
CA LEU A 80 29.89 3.62 -25.16
C LEU A 80 30.74 2.97 -24.08
N LYS A 81 30.65 1.65 -23.87
CA LYS A 81 31.57 0.92 -22.99
C LYS A 81 33.02 1.17 -23.38
N THR A 82 33.32 1.02 -24.67
CA THR A 82 34.66 1.27 -25.21
C THR A 82 35.10 2.71 -24.94
N VAL A 83 34.19 3.68 -24.98
CA VAL A 83 34.51 5.07 -24.66
C VAL A 83 34.76 5.25 -23.17
N PHE A 84 33.88 4.75 -22.30
CA PHE A 84 33.95 4.87 -20.85
C PHE A 84 35.18 4.16 -20.25
N GLU A 85 35.55 2.98 -20.75
CA GLU A 85 36.77 2.26 -20.34
C GLU A 85 38.05 3.07 -20.59
N ASN A 86 38.02 4.00 -21.57
CA ASN A 86 39.15 4.83 -21.95
C ASN A 86 39.15 6.21 -21.25
N ILE A 87 38.18 6.49 -20.38
CA ILE A 87 38.15 7.71 -19.57
C ILE A 87 39.08 7.53 -18.36
N VAL A 88 39.87 8.56 -18.05
CA VAL A 88 40.66 8.58 -16.82
C VAL A 88 39.68 8.65 -15.65
N VAL A 89 39.80 7.71 -14.70
CA VAL A 89 38.93 7.43 -13.54
C VAL A 89 38.52 8.65 -12.67
N GLU A 90 39.06 9.84 -12.92
CA GLU A 90 38.82 11.04 -12.11
C GLU A 90 37.49 11.79 -12.42
N GLN A 91 36.76 11.49 -13.51
CA GLN A 91 35.49 12.18 -13.84
C GLN A 91 34.43 11.31 -14.57
N PRO A 92 34.03 10.14 -14.01
CA PRO A 92 33.05 9.26 -14.66
C PRO A 92 31.66 9.90 -14.78
N GLU A 93 31.21 10.64 -13.77
CA GLU A 93 29.85 11.20 -13.75
C GLU A 93 29.66 12.33 -14.78
N GLU A 94 30.71 13.12 -15.02
CA GLU A 94 30.70 14.16 -16.05
C GLU A 94 30.54 13.55 -17.45
N ALA A 95 31.11 12.37 -17.70
CA ALA A 95 30.99 11.68 -18.97
C ALA A 95 29.57 11.13 -19.20
N LEU A 96 28.97 10.54 -18.16
CA LEU A 96 27.57 10.13 -18.18
C LEU A 96 26.65 11.33 -18.41
N SER A 97 26.83 12.40 -17.64
CA SER A 97 26.07 13.64 -17.75
C SER A 97 26.15 14.21 -19.16
N HIS A 98 27.34 14.24 -19.79
CA HIS A 98 27.49 14.69 -21.17
C HIS A 98 26.75 13.81 -22.18
N ALA A 99 26.83 12.48 -22.04
CA ALA A 99 26.15 11.54 -22.92
C ALA A 99 24.62 11.71 -22.88
N ILE A 100 24.04 11.76 -21.68
CA ILE A 100 22.60 11.94 -21.45
C ILE A 100 22.15 13.30 -21.96
N ASN A 101 22.86 14.38 -21.63
CA ASN A 101 22.56 15.73 -22.11
C ASN A 101 22.60 15.81 -23.64
N TYR A 102 23.58 15.18 -24.28
CA TYR A 102 23.69 15.19 -25.73
C TYR A 102 22.51 14.48 -26.41
N LEU A 103 22.10 13.30 -25.91
CA LEU A 103 20.93 12.59 -26.42
C LEU A 103 19.65 13.43 -26.23
N ALA A 104 19.42 13.96 -25.02
CA ALA A 104 18.24 14.74 -24.69
C ALA A 104 18.16 16.04 -25.52
N GLN A 105 19.26 16.78 -25.65
CA GLN A 105 19.32 18.00 -26.46
C GLN A 105 18.98 17.76 -27.93
N ASN A 106 19.30 16.58 -28.45
CA ASN A 106 19.13 16.25 -29.85
C ASN A 106 17.90 15.39 -30.15
N ARG A 107 17.00 15.12 -29.18
CA ARG A 107 15.74 14.38 -29.41
C ARG A 107 15.02 14.82 -30.69
N LEU A 108 14.79 16.13 -30.82
CA LEU A 108 14.09 16.72 -31.98
C LEU A 108 14.92 16.63 -33.27
N ASN A 109 16.23 16.89 -33.18
CA ASN A 109 17.14 16.82 -34.33
C ASN A 109 17.27 15.40 -34.88
N PHE A 110 17.23 14.41 -33.99
CA PHE A 110 17.29 13.00 -34.33
C PHE A 110 15.91 12.42 -34.66
N SER A 111 14.82 13.16 -34.42
CA SER A 111 13.44 12.71 -34.64
C SER A 111 13.13 11.40 -33.88
N LEU A 112 13.52 11.35 -32.60
CA LEU A 112 13.25 10.22 -31.71
C LEU A 112 11.87 10.35 -31.05
N THR A 113 11.16 9.23 -30.89
CA THR A 113 9.98 9.13 -30.01
C THR A 113 10.38 9.12 -28.54
N ASP A 114 9.41 9.21 -27.62
CA ASP A 114 9.68 9.22 -26.18
C ASP A 114 10.30 7.88 -25.73
N GLU A 115 9.78 6.77 -26.25
CA GLU A 115 10.23 5.41 -25.97
C GLU A 115 11.63 5.15 -26.55
N GLN A 116 11.93 5.74 -27.70
CA GLN A 116 13.26 5.68 -28.30
C GLN A 116 14.30 6.46 -27.48
N VAL A 117 13.92 7.63 -26.95
CA VAL A 117 14.79 8.36 -26.02
C VAL A 117 15.01 7.53 -24.75
N ALA A 118 13.94 6.99 -24.14
CA ALA A 118 14.04 6.16 -22.95
C ALA A 118 14.91 4.90 -23.18
N SER A 119 14.78 4.23 -24.32
CA SER A 119 15.64 3.10 -24.72
C SER A 119 17.10 3.53 -24.90
N GLY A 120 17.33 4.75 -25.42
CA GLY A 120 18.66 5.35 -25.50
C GLY A 120 19.26 5.65 -24.12
N LEU A 121 18.46 6.16 -23.18
CA LEU A 121 18.87 6.38 -21.79
C LEU A 121 19.23 5.05 -21.12
N LEU A 122 18.37 4.02 -21.23
CA LEU A 122 18.64 2.66 -20.78
C LEU A 122 20.00 2.17 -21.31
N SER A 123 20.24 2.30 -22.61
CA SER A 123 21.48 1.86 -23.25
C SER A 123 22.73 2.62 -22.76
N ILE A 124 22.63 3.94 -22.58
CA ILE A 124 23.74 4.76 -22.06
C ILE A 124 24.05 4.38 -20.61
N THR A 125 23.00 4.22 -19.79
CA THR A 125 23.13 3.83 -18.38
C THR A 125 23.71 2.42 -18.24
N ASN A 126 23.27 1.45 -19.04
CA ASN A 126 23.84 0.10 -19.06
C ASN A 126 25.32 0.12 -19.40
N ALA A 127 25.70 0.87 -20.43
CA ALA A 127 27.11 1.01 -20.80
C ALA A 127 27.95 1.60 -19.66
N PHE A 128 27.40 2.56 -18.92
CA PHE A 128 28.08 3.19 -17.80
C PHE A 128 28.23 2.22 -16.61
N LEU A 129 27.14 1.58 -16.19
CA LEU A 129 27.10 0.70 -15.01
C LEU A 129 27.87 -0.62 -15.21
N GLU A 130 28.03 -1.07 -16.46
CA GLU A 130 28.92 -2.20 -16.75
C GLU A 130 30.41 -1.87 -16.64
N VAL A 131 30.78 -0.59 -16.80
CA VAL A 131 32.17 -0.13 -16.63
C VAL A 131 32.44 0.30 -15.19
N PHE A 132 31.49 0.99 -14.56
CA PHE A 132 31.57 1.49 -13.19
C PHE A 132 30.58 0.74 -12.30
N THR A 133 31.02 -0.39 -11.76
CA THR A 133 30.16 -1.35 -11.03
C THR A 133 30.02 -1.05 -9.53
N GLU A 134 30.75 -0.05 -9.03
CA GLU A 134 30.75 0.35 -7.63
C GLU A 134 29.41 1.02 -7.25
N ASP A 135 28.94 0.80 -6.01
CA ASP A 135 27.62 1.25 -5.57
C ASP A 135 27.54 2.79 -5.44
N GLU A 136 28.67 3.45 -5.18
CA GLU A 136 28.74 4.91 -5.07
C GLU A 136 28.31 5.59 -6.38
N GLN A 137 28.81 5.12 -7.53
CA GLN A 137 28.47 5.65 -8.85
C GLN A 137 27.03 5.28 -9.22
N LEU A 138 26.56 4.10 -8.83
CA LEU A 138 25.17 3.69 -9.04
C LEU A 138 24.17 4.64 -8.38
N LEU A 139 24.47 5.09 -7.16
CA LEU A 139 23.63 6.02 -6.40
C LEU A 139 23.57 7.42 -7.04
N GLU A 140 24.53 7.81 -7.87
CA GLU A 140 24.54 9.11 -8.53
C GLU A 140 23.79 9.14 -9.87
N VAL A 141 23.64 7.98 -10.53
CA VAL A 141 23.00 7.86 -11.85
C VAL A 141 21.60 8.50 -11.89
N PRO A 142 20.68 8.22 -10.94
CA PRO A 142 19.33 8.81 -11.00
C PRO A 142 19.33 10.32 -10.98
N GLN A 143 20.17 10.94 -10.15
CA GLN A 143 20.28 12.40 -10.08
C GLN A 143 20.75 12.97 -11.41
N ILE A 144 21.76 12.37 -12.03
CA ILE A 144 22.33 12.82 -13.30
C ILE A 144 21.29 12.73 -14.42
N VAL A 145 20.59 11.60 -14.52
CA VAL A 145 19.61 11.36 -15.59
C VAL A 145 18.37 12.24 -15.42
N LEU A 146 17.80 12.31 -14.21
CA LEU A 146 16.59 13.07 -13.95
C LEU A 146 16.83 14.58 -14.10
N SER A 147 17.92 15.13 -13.54
CA SER A 147 18.22 16.57 -13.64
C SER A 147 18.58 17.02 -15.06
N ALA A 148 19.12 16.13 -15.90
CA ALA A 148 19.40 16.44 -17.30
C ALA A 148 18.12 16.60 -18.14
N ILE A 149 16.98 16.07 -17.68
CA ILE A 149 15.72 16.01 -18.41
C ILE A 149 14.65 16.91 -17.77
N ILE A 150 14.46 16.82 -16.45
CA ILE A 150 13.37 17.48 -15.72
C ILE A 150 13.94 18.68 -14.94
N PRO A 151 13.32 19.87 -15.02
CA PRO A 151 12.11 20.21 -15.78
C PRO A 151 12.36 20.72 -17.21
N GLU A 152 13.58 21.18 -17.52
CA GLU A 152 13.84 22.01 -18.70
C GLU A 152 13.57 21.31 -20.04
N ARG A 153 14.01 20.07 -20.22
CA ARG A 153 13.84 19.36 -21.51
C ARG A 153 12.39 19.00 -21.75
N VAL A 154 11.70 18.56 -20.72
CA VAL A 154 10.27 18.23 -20.78
C VAL A 154 9.45 19.44 -21.25
N ALA A 155 9.79 20.64 -20.77
CA ALA A 155 9.16 21.89 -21.23
C ALA A 155 9.43 22.17 -22.72
N ILE A 156 10.67 22.01 -23.19
CA ILE A 156 11.02 22.16 -24.61
C ILE A 156 10.29 21.13 -25.48
N TRP A 157 10.03 19.95 -24.93
CA TRP A 157 9.36 18.84 -25.59
C TRP A 157 7.84 18.94 -25.58
N GLU A 158 7.27 19.97 -24.92
CA GLU A 158 5.83 20.16 -24.76
C GLU A 158 5.14 18.89 -24.21
N SER A 159 5.75 18.29 -23.19
CA SER A 159 5.32 17.01 -22.61
C SER A 159 5.06 17.12 -21.10
N SER A 160 4.54 16.05 -20.49
CA SER A 160 4.24 15.98 -19.05
C SER A 160 5.45 15.49 -18.25
N ALA A 161 5.74 16.14 -17.12
CA ALA A 161 6.79 15.71 -16.21
C ALA A 161 6.51 14.32 -15.63
N SER A 162 5.25 14.01 -15.29
CA SER A 162 4.84 12.68 -14.81
C SER A 162 5.15 11.58 -15.82
N LYS A 163 4.84 11.80 -17.11
CA LYS A 163 5.15 10.85 -18.18
C LYS A 163 6.64 10.55 -18.27
N TRP A 164 7.47 11.58 -18.25
CA TRP A 164 8.93 11.42 -18.33
C TRP A 164 9.53 10.79 -17.08
N VAL A 165 9.00 11.08 -15.89
CA VAL A 165 9.40 10.38 -14.67
C VAL A 165 9.16 8.88 -14.82
N LYS A 166 7.96 8.45 -15.27
CA LYS A 166 7.68 7.02 -15.52
C LYS A 166 8.71 6.39 -16.48
N LEU A 167 8.89 7.00 -17.66
CA LEU A 167 9.82 6.47 -18.67
C LEU A 167 11.27 6.39 -18.19
N ILE A 168 11.74 7.40 -17.46
CA ILE A 168 13.10 7.42 -16.91
C ILE A 168 13.23 6.37 -15.80
N THR A 169 12.25 6.30 -14.89
CA THR A 169 12.25 5.31 -13.81
C THR A 169 12.26 3.88 -14.34
N HIS A 170 11.41 3.57 -15.32
CA HIS A 170 11.42 2.28 -16.01
C HIS A 170 12.79 1.94 -16.60
N ALA A 171 13.39 2.89 -17.33
CA ALA A 171 14.72 2.72 -17.92
C ALA A 171 15.82 2.51 -16.85
N LEU A 172 15.75 3.19 -15.72
CA LEU A 172 16.73 3.06 -14.63
C LEU A 172 16.59 1.72 -13.91
N ILE A 173 15.38 1.24 -13.65
CA ILE A 173 15.17 -0.07 -13.00
C ILE A 173 15.61 -1.21 -13.92
N GLN A 174 15.35 -1.12 -15.23
CA GLN A 174 15.86 -2.10 -16.18
C GLN A 174 17.37 -2.04 -16.39
N SER A 175 18.02 -0.95 -15.98
CA SER A 175 19.45 -0.77 -16.23
C SER A 175 20.39 -1.51 -15.27
N VAL A 176 19.82 -2.10 -14.23
CA VAL A 176 20.56 -2.73 -13.14
C VAL A 176 20.21 -4.22 -13.02
N PRO A 177 21.15 -5.05 -12.56
CA PRO A 177 20.81 -6.42 -12.19
C PRO A 177 19.87 -6.43 -10.97
N GLU A 178 19.12 -7.52 -10.83
CA GLU A 178 18.06 -7.70 -9.80
C GLU A 178 18.56 -7.47 -8.37
N ASP A 179 19.81 -7.83 -8.05
CA ASP A 179 20.40 -7.63 -6.72
C ASP A 179 20.69 -6.15 -6.38
N LYS A 180 20.60 -5.25 -7.37
CA LYS A 180 20.82 -3.81 -7.22
C LYS A 180 19.58 -2.96 -7.45
N THR A 181 18.44 -3.55 -7.81
CA THR A 181 17.19 -2.79 -8.09
C THR A 181 16.68 -2.07 -6.85
N ALA A 182 16.79 -2.68 -5.66
CA ALA A 182 16.38 -2.05 -4.41
C ALA A 182 17.16 -0.73 -4.18
N LEU A 183 18.49 -0.79 -4.25
CA LEU A 183 19.34 0.39 -4.10
C LEU A 183 19.03 1.48 -5.15
N MET A 184 18.73 1.07 -6.39
CA MET A 184 18.28 1.99 -7.45
C MET A 184 16.94 2.67 -7.09
N THR A 185 15.95 1.95 -6.54
CA THR A 185 14.66 2.54 -6.16
C THR A 185 14.79 3.64 -5.11
N GLY A 186 15.55 3.41 -4.03
CA GLY A 186 15.80 4.44 -3.00
C GLY A 186 16.50 5.68 -3.57
N SER A 187 17.52 5.48 -4.42
CA SER A 187 18.23 6.59 -5.05
C SER A 187 17.32 7.42 -5.98
N ILE A 188 16.48 6.79 -6.79
CA ILE A 188 15.53 7.52 -7.65
C ILE A 188 14.61 8.43 -6.83
N LEU A 189 14.06 7.93 -5.71
CA LEU A 189 13.19 8.73 -4.83
C LEU A 189 13.92 9.93 -4.24
N LYS A 190 15.11 9.71 -3.70
CA LYS A 190 15.97 10.78 -3.18
C LYS A 190 16.29 11.84 -4.24
N SER A 191 16.61 11.40 -5.46
CA SER A 191 16.90 12.32 -6.56
C SER A 191 15.69 13.14 -6.98
N LEU A 192 14.52 12.51 -7.07
CA LEU A 192 13.27 13.22 -7.36
C LEU A 192 12.92 14.23 -6.26
N LEU A 193 13.06 13.87 -4.99
CA LEU A 193 12.84 14.79 -3.88
C LEU A 193 13.83 15.96 -3.90
N THR A 194 15.08 15.71 -4.28
CA THR A 194 16.10 16.75 -4.48
C THR A 194 15.70 17.70 -5.61
N ILE A 195 15.27 17.18 -6.75
CA ILE A 195 14.80 17.97 -7.90
C ILE A 195 13.56 18.79 -7.52
N ILE A 196 12.57 18.18 -6.85
CA ILE A 196 11.38 18.88 -6.38
C ILE A 196 11.76 20.01 -5.42
N LYS A 197 12.78 19.83 -4.59
CA LYS A 197 13.25 20.86 -3.66
C LYS A 197 13.98 22.01 -4.36
N ASP A 198 14.89 21.71 -5.27
CA ASP A 198 15.90 22.67 -5.74
C ASP A 198 15.59 23.32 -7.09
N GLU A 199 14.82 22.68 -7.97
CA GLU A 199 14.52 23.19 -9.32
C GLU A 199 13.36 24.21 -9.34
N PRO A 200 13.28 25.11 -10.34
CA PRO A 200 12.18 26.06 -10.45
C PRO A 200 10.88 25.40 -10.94
N SER A 201 9.75 25.79 -10.37
CA SER A 201 8.43 25.27 -10.75
C SER A 201 8.09 25.59 -12.21
N ASN A 202 7.44 24.65 -12.89
CA ASN A 202 6.91 24.82 -14.23
C ASN A 202 5.54 24.13 -14.35
N THR A 203 4.47 24.91 -14.15
CA THR A 203 3.09 24.41 -14.14
C THR A 203 2.60 23.95 -15.52
N GLU A 204 3.21 24.41 -16.62
CA GLU A 204 2.80 24.00 -17.98
C GLU A 204 3.06 22.52 -18.23
N ILE A 205 4.05 21.94 -17.56
CA ILE A 205 4.40 20.51 -17.64
C ILE A 205 3.96 19.72 -16.42
N GLY A 206 3.20 20.32 -15.49
CA GLY A 206 2.81 19.71 -14.22
C GLY A 206 3.94 19.56 -13.21
N PHE A 207 5.00 20.38 -13.27
CA PHE A 207 6.12 20.35 -12.30
C PHE A 207 5.95 21.42 -11.22
N TYR A 208 5.75 20.98 -9.97
CA TYR A 208 5.54 21.85 -8.81
C TYR A 208 6.68 21.65 -7.82
N SER A 209 7.56 22.65 -7.72
CA SER A 209 8.73 22.61 -6.85
C SER A 209 8.51 23.29 -5.50
N GLY A 210 9.51 23.17 -4.62
CA GLY A 210 9.52 23.72 -3.28
C GLY A 210 8.94 22.76 -2.25
N ILE A 211 9.77 22.43 -1.26
CA ILE A 211 9.37 21.73 -0.04
C ILE A 211 9.62 22.70 1.12
N GLU A 212 8.55 23.07 1.83
CA GLU A 212 8.63 23.97 2.97
C GLU A 212 7.82 23.43 4.15
N PRO A 213 8.25 23.73 5.40
CA PRO A 213 7.50 23.40 6.60
C PRO A 213 6.07 23.95 6.56
N VAL A 214 5.14 23.16 7.06
CA VAL A 214 3.74 23.56 7.26
C VAL A 214 3.49 23.60 8.77
N GLU A 215 3.41 24.81 9.34
CA GLU A 215 3.39 25.02 10.80
C GLU A 215 2.11 24.49 11.47
N ASP A 216 0.94 24.62 10.82
CA ASP A 216 -0.31 24.02 11.29
C ASP A 216 -1.27 23.73 10.13
N PHE A 217 -2.34 22.98 10.40
CA PHE A 217 -3.41 22.79 9.44
C PHE A 217 -4.26 24.06 9.28
N GLU A 218 -4.19 25.12 10.07
CA GLU A 218 -5.12 26.25 9.93
C GLU A 218 -4.60 27.39 9.03
N THR A 219 -3.29 27.40 8.78
CA THR A 219 -2.57 28.45 8.06
C THR A 219 -2.22 28.02 6.62
N PRO A 220 -2.63 28.79 5.60
CA PRO A 220 -2.27 28.52 4.21
C PRO A 220 -0.77 28.68 3.96
N ASN A 221 -0.17 27.78 3.18
CA ASN A 221 1.22 27.90 2.72
C ASN A 221 1.24 28.18 1.21
N GLU A 222 1.82 29.30 0.76
CA GLU A 222 1.79 29.70 -0.65
C GLU A 222 2.57 28.80 -1.60
N ASN A 223 3.59 28.12 -1.09
CA ASN A 223 4.40 27.19 -1.87
C ASN A 223 3.79 25.80 -1.87
N MET A 224 3.05 25.41 -0.83
CA MET A 224 2.41 24.09 -0.67
C MET A 224 0.90 24.06 -1.04
N LYS A 225 0.25 25.20 -1.34
CA LYS A 225 -1.21 25.31 -1.58
C LYS A 225 -1.69 24.69 -2.90
N PHE A 226 -2.91 24.13 -2.85
CA PHE A 226 -3.80 24.03 -4.01
C PHE A 226 -4.20 25.45 -4.46
N ASP A 227 -4.58 25.64 -5.72
CA ASP A 227 -4.97 26.94 -6.30
C ASP A 227 -5.66 27.86 -5.26
N GLY A 228 -5.20 29.11 -5.11
CA GLY A 228 -5.57 29.98 -3.98
C GLY A 228 -7.07 30.36 -3.87
N ASN A 229 -7.95 29.72 -4.64
CA ASN A 229 -9.38 29.94 -4.73
C ASN A 229 -10.22 28.98 -3.87
N LEU A 230 -9.72 27.77 -3.58
CA LEU A 230 -10.43 26.78 -2.78
C LEU A 230 -10.09 26.92 -1.30
N GLY A 231 -10.77 27.86 -0.63
CA GLY A 231 -10.52 28.24 0.77
C GLY A 231 -10.60 27.13 1.84
N ARG A 232 -10.89 25.88 1.47
CA ARG A 232 -10.96 24.69 2.34
C ARG A 232 -9.82 23.68 2.11
N PHE A 233 -9.07 23.80 1.02
CA PHE A 233 -7.98 22.89 0.61
C PHE A 233 -6.63 23.63 0.50
N LEU A 234 -6.40 24.59 1.39
CA LEU A 234 -5.34 25.61 1.29
C LEU A 234 -3.91 25.16 1.70
N LYS A 235 -3.67 23.87 1.94
CA LYS A 235 -2.57 23.45 2.84
C LYS A 235 -1.53 22.56 2.16
N PHE A 236 -2.00 21.65 1.31
CA PHE A 236 -1.15 20.72 0.57
C PHE A 236 -1.81 20.42 -0.78
N ASP A 237 -1.12 20.69 -1.88
CA ASP A 237 -1.54 20.31 -3.22
C ASP A 237 -1.10 18.86 -3.50
N PRO A 238 -2.04 17.90 -3.66
CA PRO A 238 -1.72 16.52 -4.04
C PRO A 238 -0.86 16.41 -5.30
N VAL A 239 -0.88 17.42 -6.18
CA VAL A 239 -0.07 17.44 -7.39
C VAL A 239 1.43 17.53 -7.09
N LYS A 240 1.85 18.00 -5.90
CA LYS A 240 3.27 18.02 -5.49
C LYS A 240 3.88 16.64 -5.34
N THR A 241 3.08 15.65 -4.99
CA THR A 241 3.53 14.27 -4.84
C THR A 241 3.27 13.46 -6.10
N ASP A 242 2.76 14.06 -7.18
CA ASP A 242 2.41 13.34 -8.40
C ASP A 242 3.61 12.71 -9.12
N LEU A 243 4.76 13.40 -9.11
CA LEU A 243 6.00 12.82 -9.65
C LEU A 243 6.49 11.64 -8.82
N ILE A 244 6.41 11.75 -7.49
CA ILE A 244 6.77 10.66 -6.58
C ILE A 244 5.85 9.46 -6.81
N ARG A 245 4.54 9.70 -6.91
CA ARG A 245 3.52 8.70 -7.25
C ARG A 245 3.84 7.99 -8.56
N SER A 246 4.18 8.77 -9.59
CA SER A 246 4.49 8.27 -10.93
C SER A 246 5.74 7.39 -10.94
N ALA A 247 6.79 7.81 -10.24
CA ALA A 247 8.02 7.03 -10.09
C ALA A 247 7.77 5.72 -9.34
N VAL A 248 7.13 5.77 -8.17
CA VAL A 248 6.89 4.57 -7.36
C VAL A 248 5.99 3.56 -8.08
N TYR A 249 4.98 4.03 -8.81
CA TYR A 249 4.14 3.17 -9.65
C TYR A 249 4.95 2.49 -10.76
N SER A 250 5.81 3.26 -11.46
CA SER A 250 6.70 2.75 -12.50
C SER A 250 7.70 1.73 -11.95
N MET A 251 8.29 1.98 -10.78
CA MET A 251 9.15 1.01 -10.08
C MET A 251 8.41 -0.29 -9.80
N ALA A 252 7.27 -0.20 -9.13
CA ALA A 252 6.49 -1.37 -8.76
C ALA A 252 6.08 -2.17 -10.00
N SER A 253 5.52 -1.52 -11.01
CA SER A 253 5.13 -2.21 -12.24
C SER A 253 6.31 -2.90 -12.93
N SER A 254 7.45 -2.21 -13.07
CA SER A 254 8.67 -2.78 -13.66
C SER A 254 9.19 -4.03 -12.95
N LEU A 255 9.13 -4.04 -11.61
CA LEU A 255 9.63 -5.15 -10.79
C LEU A 255 8.74 -6.39 -10.88
N PHE A 256 7.43 -6.18 -10.99
CA PHE A 256 6.42 -7.23 -10.92
C PHE A 256 5.95 -7.76 -12.28
N THR A 257 6.43 -7.19 -13.40
CA THR A 257 6.18 -7.69 -14.77
C THR A 257 7.15 -8.77 -15.27
N THR A 258 7.96 -9.39 -14.40
CA THR A 258 8.96 -10.39 -14.82
C THR A 258 8.34 -11.78 -15.09
N ASP A 259 8.86 -12.51 -16.09
CA ASP A 259 8.35 -13.82 -16.57
C ASP A 259 8.39 -14.98 -15.53
N SER A 260 8.79 -14.73 -14.28
CA SER A 260 9.09 -15.78 -13.29
C SER A 260 8.78 -15.39 -11.84
N ILE A 261 7.64 -14.76 -11.60
CA ILE A 261 7.23 -14.40 -10.23
C ILE A 261 6.80 -15.65 -9.44
N THR A 262 7.34 -15.79 -8.24
CA THR A 262 7.01 -16.82 -7.24
C THR A 262 6.61 -16.15 -5.92
N GLU A 263 6.01 -16.90 -4.99
CA GLU A 263 5.65 -16.37 -3.66
C GLU A 263 6.86 -15.83 -2.89
N GLU A 264 7.98 -16.56 -2.91
CA GLU A 264 9.25 -16.13 -2.28
C GLU A 264 9.82 -14.86 -2.93
N LYS A 265 9.68 -14.74 -4.26
CA LYS A 265 10.12 -13.55 -4.98
C LYS A 265 9.21 -12.36 -4.71
N ILE A 266 7.90 -12.56 -4.53
CA ILE A 266 6.99 -11.49 -4.09
C ILE A 266 7.45 -10.95 -2.74
N ASP A 267 7.66 -11.82 -1.76
CA ASP A 267 8.11 -11.43 -0.42
C ASP A 267 9.41 -10.62 -0.48
N THR A 268 10.45 -11.18 -1.10
CA THR A 268 11.77 -10.53 -1.25
C THR A 268 11.68 -9.17 -1.95
N LEU A 269 10.96 -9.10 -3.08
CA LEU A 269 10.80 -7.84 -3.82
C LEU A 269 10.05 -6.79 -2.97
N THR A 270 8.97 -7.18 -2.29
CA THR A 270 8.23 -6.23 -1.45
C THR A 270 9.06 -5.75 -0.27
N GLN A 271 9.84 -6.62 0.38
CA GLN A 271 10.68 -6.28 1.51
C GLN A 271 11.80 -5.31 1.10
N ASP A 272 12.66 -5.71 0.15
CA ASP A 272 13.87 -4.95 -0.19
C ASP A 272 13.56 -3.57 -0.77
N HIS A 273 12.53 -3.47 -1.61
CA HIS A 273 12.17 -2.19 -2.25
C HIS A 273 11.39 -1.29 -1.30
N SER A 274 10.49 -1.82 -0.46
CA SER A 274 9.82 -1.01 0.57
C SER A 274 10.83 -0.42 1.54
N LYS A 275 11.80 -1.22 1.98
CA LYS A 275 12.90 -0.75 2.84
C LYS A 275 13.65 0.40 2.20
N SER A 276 14.18 0.19 0.99
CA SER A 276 15.02 1.20 0.33
C SER A 276 14.25 2.50 0.02
N ILE A 277 12.99 2.40 -0.42
CA ILE A 277 12.15 3.57 -0.69
C ILE A 277 11.91 4.37 0.58
N ILE A 278 11.55 3.72 1.68
CA ILE A 278 11.21 4.40 2.94
C ILE A 278 12.45 4.97 3.62
N GLU A 279 13.54 4.22 3.72
CA GLU A 279 14.80 4.68 4.34
C GLU A 279 15.32 5.95 3.67
N GLU A 280 15.47 5.97 2.34
CA GLU A 280 15.98 7.16 1.64
C GLU A 280 15.01 8.33 1.70
N THR A 281 13.70 8.07 1.61
CA THR A 281 12.68 9.12 1.73
C THR A 281 12.71 9.75 3.12
N PHE A 282 12.71 8.96 4.19
CA PHE A 282 12.62 9.46 5.56
C PHE A 282 13.94 10.12 5.97
N LEU A 283 15.08 9.57 5.56
CA LEU A 283 16.37 10.21 5.74
C LEU A 283 16.44 11.57 5.04
N PHE A 284 15.92 11.68 3.81
CA PHE A 284 15.82 12.97 3.11
C PHE A 284 14.96 13.95 3.91
N MET A 285 13.75 13.53 4.32
CA MET A 285 12.79 14.38 5.04
C MET A 285 13.33 14.87 6.39
N LYS A 286 14.05 14.02 7.13
CA LYS A 286 14.71 14.39 8.39
C LYS A 286 15.77 15.47 8.22
N ASN A 287 16.45 15.48 7.06
CA ASN A 287 17.53 16.43 6.79
C ASN A 287 17.03 17.79 6.29
N LEU A 288 15.72 17.97 6.12
CA LEU A 288 15.12 19.25 5.78
C LEU A 288 15.03 20.17 7.01
N GLU A 289 15.12 21.48 6.78
CA GLU A 289 14.93 22.46 7.84
C GLU A 289 13.44 22.55 8.23
N GLY A 290 13.14 22.58 9.53
CA GLY A 290 11.79 22.75 10.09
C GLY A 290 10.94 21.47 10.14
N SER A 291 9.72 21.58 10.69
CA SER A 291 8.80 20.44 10.79
C SER A 291 8.11 20.18 9.46
N ASN A 292 8.47 19.06 8.83
CA ASN A 292 7.91 18.62 7.56
C ASN A 292 6.91 17.44 7.73
N ALA A 293 6.39 17.23 8.93
CA ALA A 293 5.56 16.07 9.29
C ALA A 293 4.34 15.87 8.36
N ILE A 294 3.62 16.95 8.03
CA ILE A 294 2.45 16.89 7.14
C ILE A 294 2.84 16.37 5.75
N PHE A 295 3.97 16.85 5.22
CA PHE A 295 4.45 16.39 3.92
C PHE A 295 4.94 14.94 3.99
N THR A 296 5.60 14.54 5.08
CA THR A 296 5.98 13.14 5.33
C THR A 296 4.77 12.21 5.35
N TYR A 297 3.66 12.61 5.97
CA TYR A 297 2.42 11.81 5.96
C TYR A 297 1.84 11.65 4.56
N GLU A 298 1.82 12.71 3.76
CA GLU A 298 1.31 12.62 2.40
C GLU A 298 2.25 11.84 1.46
N LEU A 299 3.58 11.99 1.61
CA LEU A 299 4.54 11.15 0.91
C LEU A 299 4.33 9.68 1.25
N THR A 300 4.16 9.35 2.52
CA THR A 300 3.89 7.98 2.99
C THR A 300 2.62 7.42 2.36
N LYS A 301 1.55 8.21 2.35
CA LYS A 301 0.28 7.85 1.71
C LYS A 301 0.41 7.63 0.21
N VAL A 302 1.18 8.47 -0.49
CA VAL A 302 1.37 8.36 -1.93
C VAL A 302 2.28 7.20 -2.32
N ILE A 303 3.36 6.98 -1.57
CA ILE A 303 4.28 5.86 -1.77
C ILE A 303 3.54 4.52 -1.59
N SER A 304 2.83 4.37 -0.46
CA SER A 304 2.03 3.16 -0.19
C SER A 304 0.96 2.93 -1.25
N ASN A 305 0.27 3.99 -1.69
CA ASN A 305 -0.70 3.91 -2.76
C ASN A 305 -0.09 3.43 -4.08
N ALA A 306 0.94 4.12 -4.57
CA ALA A 306 1.53 3.86 -5.88
C ALA A 306 2.22 2.50 -5.93
N PHE A 307 2.91 2.11 -4.86
CA PHE A 307 3.63 0.84 -4.79
C PHE A 307 2.65 -0.33 -4.82
N VAL A 308 1.64 -0.32 -3.94
CA VAL A 308 0.63 -1.38 -3.92
C VAL A 308 -0.16 -1.40 -5.24
N MET A 309 -0.49 -0.24 -5.81
CA MET A 309 -1.20 -0.17 -7.08
C MET A 309 -0.40 -0.79 -8.23
N GLY A 310 0.88 -0.40 -8.41
CA GLY A 310 1.72 -0.92 -9.49
C GLY A 310 1.99 -2.42 -9.36
N SER A 311 2.23 -2.90 -8.14
CA SER A 311 2.46 -4.32 -7.86
C SER A 311 1.21 -5.16 -8.13
N VAL A 312 0.04 -4.72 -7.64
CA VAL A 312 -1.23 -5.43 -7.83
C VAL A 312 -1.67 -5.41 -9.30
N ALA A 313 -1.58 -4.26 -9.97
CA ALA A 313 -1.97 -4.14 -11.38
C ALA A 313 -1.20 -5.11 -12.27
N SER A 314 0.11 -5.23 -12.05
CA SER A 314 1.00 -6.13 -12.80
C SER A 314 0.61 -7.61 -12.62
N MET A 315 0.13 -8.00 -11.43
CA MET A 315 -0.32 -9.38 -11.16
C MET A 315 -1.75 -9.65 -11.67
N ILE A 316 -2.60 -8.63 -11.71
CA ILE A 316 -4.00 -8.78 -12.14
C ILE A 316 -4.10 -9.03 -13.64
N ASP A 317 -3.27 -8.35 -14.42
CA ASP A 317 -3.30 -8.39 -15.88
C ASP A 317 -2.73 -9.70 -16.47
N ASP A 318 -2.01 -10.49 -15.66
CA ASP A 318 -1.54 -11.83 -16.01
C ASP A 318 -2.52 -12.92 -15.53
N GLU A 319 -3.07 -13.71 -16.47
CA GLU A 319 -4.04 -14.76 -16.17
C GLU A 319 -3.48 -15.87 -15.27
N ASP A 320 -2.20 -16.22 -15.40
CA ASP A 320 -1.55 -17.26 -14.61
C ASP A 320 -1.37 -16.80 -13.16
N TYR A 321 -0.96 -15.55 -12.94
CA TYR A 321 -0.81 -14.97 -11.60
C TYR A 321 -2.16 -14.75 -10.91
N ASN A 322 -3.17 -14.27 -11.65
CA ASN A 322 -4.52 -14.08 -11.14
C ASN A 322 -5.10 -15.43 -10.64
N SER A 323 -4.91 -16.52 -11.38
CA SER A 323 -5.39 -17.86 -10.99
C SER A 323 -4.74 -18.42 -9.72
N LYS A 324 -3.57 -17.91 -9.31
CA LYS A 324 -2.83 -18.31 -8.11
C LYS A 324 -3.10 -17.42 -6.90
N GLU A 325 -4.04 -16.47 -7.00
CA GLU A 325 -4.32 -15.48 -5.96
C GLU A 325 -3.11 -14.56 -5.63
N TYR A 326 -2.15 -14.44 -6.56
CA TYR A 326 -0.98 -13.57 -6.39
C TYR A 326 -1.33 -12.08 -6.24
N PRO A 327 -2.39 -11.53 -6.88
CA PRO A 327 -2.82 -10.17 -6.59
C PRO A 327 -3.14 -9.93 -5.11
N SER A 328 -3.79 -10.90 -4.45
CA SER A 328 -4.09 -10.83 -3.02
C SER A 328 -2.87 -11.02 -2.13
N LEU A 329 -1.92 -11.87 -2.55
CA LEU A 329 -0.65 -12.06 -1.85
C LEU A 329 0.20 -10.79 -1.91
N VAL A 330 0.48 -10.26 -3.10
CA VAL A 330 1.29 -9.05 -3.25
C VAL A 330 0.63 -7.84 -2.59
N ALA A 331 -0.70 -7.75 -2.61
CA ALA A 331 -1.43 -6.70 -1.88
C ALA A 331 -1.18 -6.77 -0.37
N LYS A 332 -1.11 -7.99 0.20
CA LYS A 332 -0.79 -8.18 1.62
C LYS A 332 0.67 -7.83 1.89
N GLU A 333 1.60 -8.49 1.21
CA GLU A 333 3.05 -8.35 1.48
C GLU A 333 3.52 -6.91 1.23
N ALA A 334 3.13 -6.27 0.14
CA ALA A 334 3.49 -4.87 -0.13
C ALA A 334 2.92 -3.91 0.93
N SER A 335 1.69 -4.15 1.38
CA SER A 335 1.06 -3.32 2.42
C SER A 335 1.72 -3.52 3.79
N GLU A 336 2.17 -4.75 4.07
CA GLU A 336 2.89 -5.12 5.29
C GLU A 336 4.27 -4.51 5.34
N GLN A 337 5.09 -4.72 4.31
CA GLN A 337 6.48 -4.26 4.28
C GLN A 337 6.59 -2.73 4.31
N ILE A 338 5.73 -2.00 3.58
CA ILE A 338 5.71 -0.53 3.69
C ILE A 338 5.29 -0.09 5.09
N ALA A 339 4.25 -0.69 5.65
CA ALA A 339 3.75 -0.34 6.98
C ALA A 339 4.76 -0.64 8.09
N PHE A 340 5.54 -1.70 7.93
CA PHE A 340 6.66 -2.06 8.79
C PHE A 340 7.74 -0.98 8.71
N HIS A 341 8.31 -0.73 7.53
CA HIS A 341 9.45 0.18 7.38
C HIS A 341 9.11 1.63 7.71
N VAL A 342 7.87 2.08 7.51
CA VAL A 342 7.43 3.42 7.92
C VAL A 342 7.54 3.63 9.43
N ILE A 343 7.11 2.64 10.22
CA ILE A 343 7.17 2.72 11.68
C ILE A 343 8.60 2.50 12.17
N ASP A 344 9.26 1.45 11.65
CA ASP A 344 10.64 1.10 11.99
C ASP A 344 11.60 2.27 11.75
N GLU A 345 11.58 2.86 10.56
CA GLU A 345 12.50 3.95 10.22
C GLU A 345 12.22 5.22 11.03
N THR A 346 10.96 5.50 11.37
CA THR A 346 10.62 6.63 12.26
C THR A 346 11.26 6.47 13.64
N LEU A 347 11.23 5.24 14.18
CA LEU A 347 11.82 4.90 15.48
C LEU A 347 13.35 4.92 15.39
N ASN A 348 13.94 4.34 14.35
CA ASN A 348 15.40 4.33 14.12
C ASN A 348 15.97 5.74 13.99
N LEU A 349 15.25 6.63 13.30
CA LEU A 349 15.64 8.03 13.16
C LEU A 349 15.37 8.87 14.41
N ASN A 350 14.73 8.33 15.45
CA ASN A 350 14.28 9.02 16.67
C ASN A 350 13.36 10.23 16.35
N MET A 351 12.47 10.07 15.38
CA MET A 351 11.57 11.14 14.90
C MET A 351 10.18 11.09 15.54
N GLU A 352 9.93 10.19 16.48
CA GLU A 352 8.65 10.02 17.20
C GLU A 352 8.12 11.28 17.93
N GLY A 353 8.99 12.26 18.22
CA GLY A 353 8.60 13.56 18.75
C GLY A 353 8.10 14.57 17.71
N GLU A 354 8.38 14.35 16.43
CA GLU A 354 8.01 15.23 15.32
C GLU A 354 7.02 14.56 14.37
N TRP A 355 7.17 13.25 14.14
CA TRP A 355 6.32 12.42 13.30
C TRP A 355 5.50 11.47 14.16
N ASP A 356 4.23 11.82 14.34
CA ASP A 356 3.26 10.98 15.03
C ASP A 356 3.06 9.62 14.33
N LEU A 357 3.43 8.54 15.03
CA LEU A 357 3.33 7.15 14.57
C LEU A 357 1.90 6.78 14.18
N LYS A 358 0.89 7.31 14.87
CA LYS A 358 -0.51 6.97 14.56
C LYS A 358 -0.93 7.57 13.21
N ARG A 359 -0.46 8.78 12.89
CA ARG A 359 -0.75 9.43 11.60
C ARG A 359 -0.02 8.76 10.45
N LEU A 360 1.21 8.29 10.68
CA LEU A 360 1.94 7.46 9.71
C LEU A 360 1.22 6.14 9.43
N ALA A 361 0.81 5.41 10.47
CA ALA A 361 0.06 4.17 10.33
C ALA A 361 -1.27 4.36 9.57
N GLU A 362 -1.99 5.45 9.85
CA GLU A 362 -3.21 5.85 9.14
C GLU A 362 -2.93 6.14 7.66
N ALA A 363 -1.91 6.96 7.38
CA ALA A 363 -1.54 7.39 6.04
C ALA A 363 -1.12 6.21 5.15
N THR A 364 -0.27 5.31 5.67
CA THR A 364 0.16 4.09 4.96
C THR A 364 -1.04 3.19 4.66
N SER A 365 -1.87 2.93 5.68
CA SER A 365 -3.01 2.02 5.55
C SER A 365 -4.06 2.55 4.56
N PHE A 366 -4.30 3.86 4.58
CA PHE A 366 -5.16 4.53 3.61
C PHE A 366 -4.58 4.39 2.20
N GLY A 367 -3.30 4.72 2.01
CA GLY A 367 -2.63 4.70 0.72
C GLY A 367 -2.67 3.32 0.09
N SER A 368 -2.20 2.30 0.81
CA SER A 368 -2.22 0.89 0.39
C SER A 368 -3.62 0.41 0.00
N SER A 369 -4.63 0.74 0.80
CA SER A 369 -6.03 0.37 0.52
C SER A 369 -6.54 1.02 -0.76
N VAL A 370 -6.34 2.33 -0.93
CA VAL A 370 -6.75 3.00 -2.17
C VAL A 370 -5.99 2.44 -3.37
N GLY A 371 -4.69 2.15 -3.24
CA GLY A 371 -3.84 1.65 -4.31
C GLY A 371 -4.31 0.29 -4.85
N ALA A 372 -4.53 -0.69 -3.96
CA ALA A 372 -5.04 -1.99 -4.36
C ALA A 372 -6.44 -1.92 -4.95
N GLN A 373 -7.32 -1.07 -4.39
CA GLN A 373 -8.66 -0.89 -4.93
C GLN A 373 -8.60 -0.31 -6.33
N MET A 374 -7.78 0.73 -6.57
CA MET A 374 -7.59 1.35 -7.90
C MET A 374 -7.05 0.37 -8.94
N ALA A 375 -6.09 -0.48 -8.58
CA ALA A 375 -5.53 -1.48 -9.48
C ALA A 375 -6.57 -2.47 -10.05
N SER A 376 -7.65 -2.72 -9.29
CA SER A 376 -8.71 -3.66 -9.69
C SER A 376 -9.81 -3.04 -10.57
N ILE A 377 -9.78 -1.71 -10.79
CA ILE A 377 -10.82 -0.98 -11.51
C ILE A 377 -10.55 -0.97 -13.02
N LEU A 378 -11.54 -1.35 -13.84
CA LEU A 378 -11.47 -1.17 -15.30
C LEU A 378 -11.78 0.29 -15.71
N GLU A 379 -11.22 0.73 -16.85
CA GLU A 379 -11.52 2.00 -17.52
C GLU A 379 -13.03 2.29 -17.65
N LYS A 380 -13.85 1.24 -17.86
CA LYS A 380 -15.31 1.33 -18.01
C LYS A 380 -16.10 1.17 -16.71
N SER A 381 -15.44 1.24 -15.56
CA SER A 381 -16.10 1.15 -14.25
C SER A 381 -17.20 2.21 -14.07
N MET A 382 -17.04 3.38 -14.69
CA MET A 382 -18.03 4.45 -14.70
C MET A 382 -19.32 4.12 -15.47
N ASP A 383 -19.32 3.09 -16.32
CA ASP A 383 -20.53 2.59 -16.98
C ASP A 383 -21.38 1.71 -16.03
N PHE A 384 -20.90 1.44 -14.81
CA PHE A 384 -21.55 0.64 -13.76
C PHE A 384 -22.09 -0.71 -14.23
N THR A 385 -21.41 -1.33 -15.20
CA THR A 385 -21.79 -2.64 -15.73
C THR A 385 -21.42 -3.75 -14.75
N PRO A 386 -22.24 -4.80 -14.57
CA PRO A 386 -21.86 -5.92 -13.72
C PRO A 386 -20.52 -6.53 -14.17
N ASN A 387 -19.65 -6.85 -13.21
CA ASN A 387 -18.30 -7.43 -13.43
C ASN A 387 -17.30 -6.48 -14.10
N TRP A 388 -17.32 -5.19 -13.75
CA TRP A 388 -16.29 -4.23 -14.19
C TRP A 388 -14.97 -4.39 -13.41
N GLU A 389 -14.92 -5.21 -12.37
CA GLU A 389 -13.70 -5.43 -11.57
C GLU A 389 -12.80 -6.46 -12.26
N LYS A 390 -11.50 -6.16 -12.36
CA LYS A 390 -10.49 -7.12 -12.87
C LYS A 390 -10.19 -8.24 -11.87
N TYR A 391 -10.38 -7.97 -10.57
CA TYR A 391 -10.12 -8.88 -9.47
C TYR A 391 -11.10 -8.62 -8.32
N GLU A 392 -11.31 -9.61 -7.45
CA GLU A 392 -12.28 -9.51 -6.35
C GLU A 392 -11.88 -8.46 -5.30
N ARG A 393 -12.55 -7.31 -5.31
CA ARG A 393 -12.20 -6.15 -4.48
C ARG A 393 -12.23 -6.40 -2.98
N LYS A 394 -13.16 -7.23 -2.50
CA LYS A 394 -13.20 -7.60 -1.08
C LYS A 394 -12.00 -8.44 -0.63
N GLN A 395 -11.36 -9.20 -1.52
CA GLN A 395 -10.15 -9.95 -1.15
C GLN A 395 -8.97 -9.00 -1.00
N LEU A 396 -8.79 -8.07 -1.96
CA LEU A 396 -7.78 -7.03 -1.86
C LEU A 396 -7.97 -6.17 -0.61
N ALA A 397 -9.21 -5.77 -0.31
CA ALA A 397 -9.54 -5.01 0.90
C ALA A 397 -9.16 -5.73 2.18
N LYS A 398 -9.36 -7.06 2.24
CA LYS A 398 -8.91 -7.88 3.37
C LYS A 398 -7.38 -7.94 3.43
N SER A 399 -6.72 -8.27 2.31
CA SER A 399 -5.26 -8.43 2.22
C SER A 399 -4.51 -7.16 2.62
N THR A 400 -4.89 -6.00 2.08
CA THR A 400 -4.20 -4.74 2.39
C THR A 400 -4.41 -4.32 3.84
N ALA A 401 -5.63 -4.47 4.36
CA ALA A 401 -5.94 -4.13 5.75
C ALA A 401 -5.20 -5.06 6.72
N GLU A 402 -5.11 -6.36 6.41
CA GLU A 402 -4.32 -7.32 7.18
C GLU A 402 -2.83 -6.98 7.16
N GLY A 403 -2.26 -6.78 5.97
CA GLY A 403 -0.84 -6.45 5.82
C GLY A 403 -0.46 -5.15 6.52
N SER A 404 -1.18 -4.05 6.27
CA SER A 404 -0.84 -2.75 6.88
C SER A 404 -0.94 -2.76 8.41
N SER A 405 -1.97 -3.39 8.98
CA SER A 405 -2.05 -3.50 10.44
C SER A 405 -0.97 -4.41 11.01
N LEU A 406 -0.68 -5.54 10.36
CA LEU A 406 0.39 -6.45 10.77
C LEU A 406 1.74 -5.74 10.78
N GLY A 407 2.17 -5.20 9.64
CA GLY A 407 3.48 -4.56 9.49
C GLY A 407 3.71 -3.42 10.49
N SER A 408 2.74 -2.52 10.67
CA SER A 408 2.88 -1.42 11.64
C SER A 408 2.98 -1.90 13.09
N THR A 409 2.25 -2.95 13.47
CA THR A 409 2.36 -3.51 14.83
C THR A 409 3.66 -4.29 15.03
N SER A 410 4.07 -5.10 14.05
CA SER A 410 5.31 -5.88 14.11
C SER A 410 6.54 -4.98 14.26
N ALA A 411 6.64 -3.90 13.47
CA ALA A 411 7.77 -2.96 13.58
C ALA A 411 7.94 -2.37 14.99
N ARG A 412 6.82 -1.98 15.63
CA ARG A 412 6.87 -1.42 16.98
C ARG A 412 7.22 -2.47 18.04
N ILE A 413 6.82 -3.72 17.82
CA ILE A 413 7.17 -4.87 18.67
C ILE A 413 8.65 -5.19 18.54
N ASP A 414 9.19 -5.32 17.33
CA ASP A 414 10.60 -5.61 17.09
C ASP A 414 11.50 -4.57 17.79
N GLN A 415 11.15 -3.29 17.67
CA GLN A 415 11.86 -2.21 18.36
C GLN A 415 11.69 -2.27 19.89
N ALA A 416 10.53 -2.70 20.39
CA ALA A 416 10.33 -2.90 21.83
C ALA A 416 11.20 -4.04 22.36
N GLU A 417 11.27 -5.16 21.64
CA GLU A 417 12.08 -6.32 21.98
C GLU A 417 13.56 -5.98 22.06
N GLU A 418 14.08 -5.26 21.04
CA GLU A 418 15.47 -4.82 21.04
C GLU A 418 15.76 -3.93 22.25
N ASN A 419 14.94 -2.92 22.51
CA ASN A 419 15.14 -2.00 23.62
C ASN A 419 15.02 -2.69 24.99
N LEU A 420 14.10 -3.63 25.14
CA LEU A 420 13.94 -4.42 26.37
C LEU A 420 15.16 -5.33 26.61
N SER A 421 15.78 -5.85 25.55
CA SER A 421 17.01 -6.65 25.68
C SER A 421 18.21 -5.84 26.18
N LEU A 422 18.18 -4.53 25.97
CA LEU A 422 19.23 -3.58 26.38
C LEU A 422 18.96 -2.93 27.75
N ALA A 423 17.74 -3.07 28.28
CA ALA A 423 17.33 -2.45 29.54
C ALA A 423 18.20 -2.94 30.72
N THR A 424 18.65 -1.99 31.54
CA THR A 424 19.61 -2.25 32.62
C THR A 424 18.95 -2.47 33.97
N ASN A 425 17.67 -2.11 34.10
CA ASN A 425 16.92 -2.19 35.33
C ASN A 425 15.41 -2.34 35.07
N VAL A 426 14.66 -2.67 36.13
CA VAL A 426 13.22 -2.97 36.05
C VAL A 426 12.40 -1.73 35.69
N GLU A 427 12.74 -0.56 36.23
CA GLU A 427 12.01 0.70 35.97
C GLU A 427 12.12 1.12 34.50
N GLU A 428 13.31 0.96 33.91
CA GLU A 428 13.55 1.18 32.48
C GLU A 428 12.76 0.19 31.61
N SER A 429 12.73 -1.10 32.00
CA SER A 429 11.98 -2.14 31.28
C SER A 429 10.47 -1.86 31.30
N GLU A 430 9.92 -1.50 32.47
CA GLU A 430 8.51 -1.12 32.63
C GLU A 430 8.14 0.11 31.79
N GLY A 431 9.02 1.12 31.75
CA GLY A 431 8.81 2.31 30.93
C GLY A 431 8.79 2.01 29.42
N ILE A 432 9.70 1.17 28.93
CA ILE A 432 9.73 0.75 27.52
C ILE A 432 8.46 -0.02 27.15
N ALA A 433 8.05 -0.97 28.00
CA ALA A 433 6.86 -1.76 27.78
C ALA A 433 5.58 -0.90 27.77
N GLU A 434 5.45 0.06 28.70
CA GLU A 434 4.30 0.96 28.76
C GLU A 434 4.21 1.89 27.56
N ASN A 435 5.34 2.45 27.11
CA ASN A 435 5.38 3.28 25.90
C ASN A 435 4.98 2.46 24.66
N ALA A 436 5.59 1.29 24.47
CA ALA A 436 5.26 0.39 23.35
C ALA A 436 3.78 0.01 23.31
N ARG A 437 3.22 -0.29 24.48
CA ARG A 437 1.81 -0.62 24.62
C ARG A 437 0.90 0.54 24.19
N ASN A 438 1.20 1.76 24.62
CA ASN A 438 0.42 2.94 24.24
C ASN A 438 0.52 3.22 22.73
N ASP A 439 1.73 3.12 22.18
CA ASP A 439 1.96 3.30 20.74
C ASP A 439 1.15 2.27 19.94
N LEU A 440 1.27 0.98 20.28
CA LEU A 440 0.57 -0.12 19.60
C LEU A 440 -0.95 0.00 19.63
N LEU A 441 -1.54 0.47 20.74
CA LEU A 441 -2.98 0.74 20.79
C LEU A 441 -3.36 1.80 19.78
N THR A 442 -2.62 2.91 19.71
CA THR A 442 -2.91 4.00 18.77
C THR A 442 -2.62 3.62 17.31
N ILE A 443 -1.51 2.90 17.05
CA ILE A 443 -1.13 2.38 15.74
C ILE A 443 -2.20 1.40 15.22
N SER A 444 -2.67 0.46 16.05
CA SER A 444 -3.71 -0.50 15.67
C SER A 444 -5.04 0.19 15.34
N GLN A 445 -5.43 1.20 16.14
CA GLN A 445 -6.63 1.99 15.86
C GLN A 445 -6.50 2.75 14.53
N HIS A 446 -5.40 3.48 14.34
CA HIS A 446 -5.24 4.36 13.20
C HIS A 446 -4.95 3.62 11.89
N SER A 447 -4.21 2.51 11.91
CA SER A 447 -4.04 1.64 10.73
C SER A 447 -5.38 1.04 10.27
N SER A 448 -6.19 0.57 11.22
CA SER A 448 -7.54 0.06 10.95
C SER A 448 -8.44 1.18 10.38
N MET A 449 -8.36 2.37 10.96
CA MET A 449 -9.12 3.53 10.50
C MET A 449 -8.74 3.94 9.07
N GLY A 450 -7.45 4.12 8.78
CA GLY A 450 -6.96 4.47 7.44
C GLY A 450 -7.37 3.45 6.38
N SER A 451 -7.25 2.16 6.69
CA SER A 451 -7.67 1.07 5.80
C SER A 451 -9.15 1.16 5.45
N LEU A 452 -10.02 1.41 6.44
CA LEU A 452 -11.46 1.47 6.21
C LEU A 452 -11.88 2.75 5.50
N ILE A 453 -11.26 3.89 5.79
CA ILE A 453 -11.49 5.14 5.04
C ILE A 453 -11.16 4.93 3.56
N GLY A 454 -9.97 4.40 3.24
CA GLY A 454 -9.54 4.20 1.85
C GLY A 454 -10.45 3.21 1.10
N ASN A 455 -10.74 2.06 1.70
CA ASN A 455 -11.61 1.04 1.10
C ASN A 455 -13.07 1.53 0.91
N VAL A 456 -13.64 2.21 1.91
CA VAL A 456 -15.01 2.73 1.84
C VAL A 456 -15.11 3.86 0.84
N GLY A 457 -14.18 4.81 0.84
CA GLY A 457 -14.17 5.94 -0.08
C GLY A 457 -14.23 5.46 -1.53
N ILE A 458 -13.32 4.55 -1.92
CA ILE A 458 -13.29 4.02 -3.30
C ILE A 458 -14.53 3.18 -3.61
N SER A 459 -15.10 2.46 -2.65
CA SER A 459 -16.35 1.72 -2.86
C SER A 459 -17.57 2.63 -3.11
N ILE A 460 -17.52 3.88 -2.66
CA ILE A 460 -18.59 4.87 -2.88
C ILE A 460 -18.43 5.55 -4.24
N TYR A 461 -17.21 5.88 -4.64
CA TYR A 461 -16.94 6.47 -5.97
C TYR A 461 -17.13 5.45 -7.09
N TYR A 462 -16.74 4.20 -6.85
CA TYR A 462 -16.89 3.09 -7.80
C TYR A 462 -17.78 2.00 -7.19
N PRO A 463 -19.10 2.23 -7.13
CA PRO A 463 -20.04 1.27 -6.57
C PRO A 463 -20.14 0.02 -7.44
N ASN A 464 -19.89 -1.13 -6.83
CA ASN A 464 -20.36 -2.41 -7.35
C ASN A 464 -21.71 -2.73 -6.67
N PRO A 465 -22.79 -2.95 -7.45
CA PRO A 465 -24.11 -3.34 -6.90
C PRO A 465 -24.11 -4.57 -5.99
N LEU A 466 -23.04 -5.37 -6.00
CA LEU A 466 -22.95 -6.64 -5.29
C LEU A 466 -22.16 -6.61 -3.97
N ASP A 467 -21.29 -5.62 -3.70
CA ASP A 467 -20.16 -5.90 -2.78
C ASP A 467 -19.80 -4.86 -1.70
N ARG A 468 -20.37 -3.64 -1.66
CA ARG A 468 -19.91 -2.59 -0.71
C ARG A 468 -19.84 -3.04 0.76
N LEU A 469 -20.91 -3.65 1.27
CA LEU A 469 -20.95 -4.10 2.67
C LEU A 469 -20.03 -5.30 2.91
N ALA A 470 -19.85 -6.16 1.91
CA ALA A 470 -18.93 -7.29 2.00
C ALA A 470 -17.47 -6.82 1.98
N LEU A 471 -17.15 -5.79 1.20
CA LEU A 471 -15.85 -5.12 1.19
C LEU A 471 -15.53 -4.50 2.55
N ILE A 472 -16.47 -3.77 3.17
CA ILE A 472 -16.31 -3.22 4.54
C ILE A 472 -16.05 -4.33 5.56
N ASN A 473 -16.83 -5.41 5.48
CA ASN A 473 -16.67 -6.57 6.36
C ASN A 473 -15.27 -7.20 6.19
N SER A 474 -14.86 -7.48 4.95
CA SER A 474 -13.54 -8.04 4.64
C SER A 474 -12.38 -7.16 5.10
N ALA A 475 -12.43 -5.85 4.87
CA ALA A 475 -11.42 -4.91 5.33
C ALA A 475 -11.32 -4.88 6.87
N ALA A 476 -12.46 -4.84 7.56
CA ALA A 476 -12.51 -4.86 9.02
C ALA A 476 -11.99 -6.17 9.61
N GLN A 477 -12.27 -7.30 8.93
CA GLN A 477 -11.70 -8.59 9.28
C GLN A 477 -10.18 -8.61 9.12
N GLY A 478 -9.67 -8.10 8.00
CA GLY A 478 -8.23 -8.02 7.72
C GLY A 478 -7.50 -7.18 8.76
N ALA A 479 -7.93 -5.93 8.98
CA ALA A 479 -7.31 -4.99 9.93
C ALA A 479 -7.19 -5.57 11.35
N THR A 480 -8.26 -6.18 11.85
CA THR A 480 -8.25 -6.77 13.19
C THR A 480 -7.46 -8.07 13.26
N THR A 481 -7.42 -8.85 12.18
CA THR A 481 -6.55 -10.04 12.08
C THR A 481 -5.09 -9.62 12.15
N GLY A 482 -4.65 -8.71 11.27
CA GLY A 482 -3.27 -8.24 11.20
C GLY A 482 -2.78 -7.62 12.51
N SER A 483 -3.61 -6.75 13.13
CA SER A 483 -3.25 -6.12 14.41
C SER A 483 -3.00 -7.13 15.53
N ILE A 484 -3.81 -8.21 15.62
CA ILE A 484 -3.64 -9.23 16.66
C ILE A 484 -2.44 -10.11 16.35
N THR A 485 -2.26 -10.51 15.09
CA THR A 485 -1.12 -11.32 14.66
C THR A 485 0.22 -10.62 14.92
N GLY A 486 0.32 -9.32 14.71
CA GLY A 486 1.58 -8.60 14.95
C GLY A 486 1.96 -8.45 16.43
N VAL A 487 1.01 -8.64 17.35
CA VAL A 487 1.28 -8.58 18.81
C VAL A 487 1.23 -9.94 19.50
N SER A 488 0.83 -11.01 18.81
CA SER A 488 0.56 -12.31 19.45
C SER A 488 1.82 -13.02 19.95
N ALA A 489 2.99 -12.68 19.42
CA ALA A 489 4.27 -13.26 19.81
C ALA A 489 4.88 -12.64 21.08
N PHE A 490 4.44 -11.44 21.48
CA PHE A 490 5.09 -10.64 22.51
C PHE A 490 4.14 -10.16 23.61
N ASP A 491 4.40 -10.60 24.84
CA ASP A 491 3.55 -10.32 25.99
C ASP A 491 3.97 -9.03 26.71
N LEU A 492 3.23 -7.94 26.44
CA LEU A 492 3.35 -6.65 27.13
C LEU A 492 2.39 -6.54 28.34
N THR A 493 1.99 -7.66 28.97
CA THR A 493 1.06 -7.62 30.10
C THR A 493 1.61 -6.88 31.32
N LYS A 494 0.74 -6.11 31.97
CA LYS A 494 1.00 -5.52 33.29
C LYS A 494 0.63 -6.56 34.36
N GLU A 495 1.39 -6.63 35.47
CA GLU A 495 1.11 -7.58 36.57
C GLU A 495 -0.32 -7.43 37.17
N ASP A 496 -0.94 -6.25 37.04
CA ASP A 496 -2.29 -5.92 37.52
C ASP A 496 -3.38 -5.85 36.41
N ALA A 497 -3.10 -6.32 35.19
CA ALA A 497 -4.03 -6.20 34.07
C ALA A 497 -5.24 -7.16 34.21
N THR A 498 -6.46 -6.65 33.99
CA THR A 498 -7.68 -7.46 34.01
C THR A 498 -7.94 -8.19 32.69
N GLU A 499 -7.20 -7.85 31.64
CA GLU A 499 -7.28 -8.42 30.30
C GLU A 499 -5.88 -8.54 29.67
N THR A 500 -5.71 -9.50 28.77
CA THR A 500 -4.47 -9.69 28.00
C THR A 500 -4.34 -8.62 26.91
N PHE A 501 -3.12 -8.36 26.46
CA PHE A 501 -2.83 -7.21 25.59
C PHE A 501 -3.47 -7.32 24.20
N ASP A 502 -3.55 -8.53 23.65
CA ASP A 502 -4.30 -8.88 22.43
C ASP A 502 -5.78 -8.47 22.48
N ILE A 503 -6.43 -8.53 23.65
CA ILE A 503 -7.81 -8.09 23.84
C ILE A 503 -7.93 -6.57 23.70
N GLU A 504 -6.98 -5.82 24.24
CA GLU A 504 -6.96 -4.36 24.10
C GLU A 504 -6.69 -3.93 22.67
N ILE A 505 -5.80 -4.64 21.97
CA ILE A 505 -5.55 -4.44 20.55
C ILE A 505 -6.79 -4.76 19.72
N ALA A 506 -7.51 -5.84 20.02
CA ALA A 506 -8.78 -6.14 19.37
C ALA A 506 -9.83 -5.03 19.59
N ARG A 507 -9.91 -4.46 20.81
CA ARG A 507 -10.77 -3.29 21.09
C ARG A 507 -10.34 -2.07 20.26
N SER A 508 -9.04 -1.79 20.23
CA SER A 508 -8.48 -0.61 19.55
C SER A 508 -8.66 -0.67 18.04
N SER A 509 -8.30 -1.80 17.41
CA SER A 509 -8.54 -2.05 15.99
C SER A 509 -10.02 -1.96 15.62
N SER A 510 -10.90 -2.58 16.42
CA SER A 510 -12.36 -2.53 16.18
C SER A 510 -12.93 -1.12 16.28
N ASN A 511 -12.36 -0.29 17.16
CA ASN A 511 -12.70 1.13 17.26
C ASN A 511 -12.30 1.87 15.98
N GLY A 512 -11.03 1.75 15.57
CA GLY A 512 -10.52 2.37 14.35
C GLY A 512 -11.28 1.98 13.08
N ALA A 513 -11.49 0.68 12.87
CA ALA A 513 -12.23 0.17 11.72
C ALA A 513 -13.66 0.73 11.68
N ALA A 514 -14.39 0.66 12.81
CA ALA A 514 -15.74 1.18 12.91
C ALA A 514 -15.82 2.68 12.71
N PHE A 515 -14.86 3.44 13.25
CA PHE A 515 -14.73 4.88 13.04
C PHE A 515 -14.59 5.21 11.56
N GLY A 516 -13.57 4.63 10.89
CA GLY A 516 -13.28 4.93 9.50
C GLY A 516 -14.46 4.59 8.58
N ALA A 517 -15.10 3.44 8.81
CA ALA A 517 -16.22 3.00 7.98
C ALA A 517 -17.46 3.89 8.13
N THR A 518 -17.84 4.27 9.36
CA THR A 518 -19.01 5.13 9.58
C THR A 518 -18.75 6.57 9.16
N PHE A 519 -17.58 7.12 9.50
CA PHE A 519 -17.17 8.46 9.11
C PHE A 519 -17.25 8.63 7.59
N GLU A 520 -16.53 7.79 6.84
CA GLU A 520 -16.42 7.93 5.40
C GLU A 520 -17.77 7.73 4.70
N THR A 521 -18.57 6.77 5.17
CA THR A 521 -19.92 6.56 4.64
C THR A 521 -20.80 7.78 4.84
N ILE A 522 -20.79 8.38 6.02
CA ILE A 522 -21.67 9.53 6.33
C ILE A 522 -21.16 10.80 5.65
N ALA A 523 -19.84 10.99 5.58
CA ALA A 523 -19.24 12.15 4.93
C ALA A 523 -19.49 12.18 3.42
N LEU A 524 -19.53 11.01 2.76
CA LEU A 524 -19.65 10.90 1.30
C LEU A 524 -21.04 10.49 0.79
N THR A 525 -21.99 10.21 1.66
CA THR A 525 -23.36 9.84 1.26
C THR A 525 -24.41 10.70 1.98
N ASP A 526 -25.66 10.62 1.54
CA ASP A 526 -26.78 11.33 2.18
C ASP A 526 -27.24 10.69 3.52
N ALA A 527 -26.40 9.84 4.15
CA ALA A 527 -26.73 9.23 5.44
C ALA A 527 -26.85 10.31 6.53
N ASN A 528 -27.93 10.26 7.30
CA ASN A 528 -28.24 11.30 8.29
C ASN A 528 -28.63 10.68 9.65
N PRO A 529 -27.66 10.08 10.37
CA PRO A 529 -27.91 9.51 11.70
C PRO A 529 -28.18 10.57 12.79
N ARG A 530 -27.96 11.86 12.47
CA ARG A 530 -28.27 12.98 13.36
C ARG A 530 -29.78 13.18 13.47
N ASP A 531 -30.48 13.23 12.34
CA ASP A 531 -31.93 13.55 12.32
C ASP A 531 -32.81 12.30 12.31
N PHE A 532 -32.32 11.18 11.77
CA PHE A 532 -33.07 9.92 11.75
C PHE A 532 -32.67 9.03 12.92
N SER A 533 -33.65 8.45 13.61
CA SER A 533 -33.42 7.49 14.69
C SER A 533 -33.00 6.10 14.21
N SER A 534 -33.19 5.81 12.93
CA SER A 534 -32.81 4.55 12.30
C SER A 534 -32.37 4.81 10.87
N ASP A 535 -31.20 5.43 10.72
CA ASP A 535 -30.58 5.59 9.40
C ASP A 535 -30.07 4.22 8.91
N SER A 536 -30.72 3.67 7.88
CA SER A 536 -30.41 2.33 7.39
C SER A 536 -29.01 2.22 6.80
N THR A 537 -28.48 3.30 6.20
CA THR A 537 -27.16 3.31 5.59
C THR A 537 -26.09 3.20 6.66
N THR A 538 -26.18 4.04 7.71
CA THR A 538 -25.30 3.96 8.88
C THR A 538 -25.43 2.61 9.58
N ILE A 539 -26.65 2.12 9.82
CA ILE A 539 -26.86 0.84 10.50
C ILE A 539 -26.24 -0.33 9.74
N ASN A 540 -26.43 -0.41 8.42
CA ASN A 540 -25.88 -1.51 7.62
C ASN A 540 -24.34 -1.51 7.64
N VAL A 541 -23.71 -0.33 7.62
CA VAL A 541 -22.25 -0.21 7.73
C VAL A 541 -21.76 -0.62 9.11
N VAL A 542 -22.44 -0.20 10.18
CA VAL A 542 -22.13 -0.62 11.56
C VAL A 542 -22.21 -2.15 11.68
N GLN A 543 -23.22 -2.77 11.07
CA GLN A 543 -23.34 -4.24 11.05
C GLN A 543 -22.16 -4.88 10.31
N ALA A 544 -21.84 -4.41 9.10
CA ALA A 544 -20.76 -4.97 8.29
C ALA A 544 -19.39 -4.89 9.00
N VAL A 545 -19.03 -3.72 9.53
CA VAL A 545 -17.75 -3.50 10.19
C VAL A 545 -17.65 -4.27 11.51
N THR A 546 -18.73 -4.30 12.30
CA THR A 546 -18.76 -5.04 13.56
C THR A 546 -18.62 -6.54 13.33
N TYR A 547 -19.24 -7.06 12.25
CA TYR A 547 -19.10 -8.48 11.90
C TYR A 547 -17.63 -8.79 11.59
N GLY A 548 -17.01 -8.03 10.70
CA GLY A 548 -15.64 -8.25 10.24
C GLY A 548 -14.63 -8.20 11.38
N SER A 549 -14.64 -7.11 12.17
CA SER A 549 -13.72 -6.96 13.31
C SER A 549 -13.90 -8.05 14.37
N THR A 550 -15.15 -8.43 14.69
CA THR A 550 -15.40 -9.50 15.68
C THR A 550 -14.93 -10.85 15.17
N PHE A 551 -15.23 -11.17 13.91
CA PHE A 551 -14.83 -12.44 13.30
C PHE A 551 -13.30 -12.54 13.21
N GLY A 552 -12.64 -11.50 12.68
CA GLY A 552 -11.19 -11.41 12.58
C GLY A 552 -10.50 -11.56 13.94
N ALA A 553 -11.00 -10.85 14.95
CA ALA A 553 -10.44 -10.92 16.30
C ALA A 553 -10.44 -12.33 16.88
N ILE A 554 -11.59 -13.01 16.83
CA ILE A 554 -11.73 -14.35 17.39
C ILE A 554 -10.92 -15.36 16.61
N THR A 555 -10.88 -15.25 15.27
CA THR A 555 -10.10 -16.17 14.46
C THR A 555 -8.60 -16.00 14.67
N ALA A 556 -8.09 -14.78 14.74
CA ALA A 556 -6.66 -14.51 14.93
C ALA A 556 -6.20 -14.80 16.35
N GLY A 557 -6.96 -14.34 17.36
CA GLY A 557 -6.65 -14.54 18.78
C GLY A 557 -6.81 -15.99 19.27
N ASN A 558 -7.21 -16.91 18.39
CA ASN A 558 -7.26 -18.34 18.69
C ASN A 558 -6.56 -19.18 17.61
N ASP A 559 -5.78 -18.56 16.74
CA ASP A 559 -5.04 -19.27 15.72
C ASP A 559 -3.73 -19.82 16.34
N PRO A 560 -3.57 -21.15 16.43
CA PRO A 560 -2.39 -21.76 17.04
C PRO A 560 -1.11 -21.54 16.22
N ASP A 561 -1.23 -21.23 14.92
CA ASP A 561 -0.09 -21.03 14.04
C ASP A 561 0.58 -19.66 14.24
N VAL A 562 -0.12 -18.70 14.87
CA VAL A 562 0.39 -17.36 15.22
C VAL A 562 0.77 -17.23 16.70
N GLY A 563 0.85 -18.35 17.43
CA GLY A 563 1.28 -18.38 18.83
C GLY A 563 0.29 -17.78 19.82
N ALA A 564 -0.94 -17.43 19.39
CA ALA A 564 -1.93 -16.79 20.23
C ALA A 564 -2.35 -17.71 21.40
N PRO A 565 -2.41 -17.21 22.64
CA PRO A 565 -3.02 -17.96 23.74
C PRO A 565 -4.47 -18.25 23.35
N ALA A 566 -4.96 -19.46 23.62
CA ALA A 566 -6.37 -19.80 23.39
C ALA A 566 -7.27 -18.99 24.35
N ALA A 567 -7.49 -17.73 24.03
CA ALA A 567 -8.25 -16.78 24.82
C ALA A 567 -9.75 -17.01 24.60
N ASP A 568 -10.52 -16.89 25.68
CA ASP A 568 -11.96 -17.13 25.63
C ASP A 568 -12.61 -16.18 24.61
N ALA A 569 -13.21 -16.75 23.55
CA ALA A 569 -13.91 -16.00 22.51
C ALA A 569 -14.98 -15.05 23.08
N VAL A 570 -15.45 -15.30 24.30
CA VAL A 570 -16.34 -14.39 25.04
C VAL A 570 -15.68 -13.04 25.32
N ILE A 571 -14.38 -13.00 25.62
CA ILE A 571 -13.69 -11.77 26.00
C ILE A 571 -13.38 -10.93 24.74
N PHE A 572 -12.89 -11.55 23.67
CA PHE A 572 -12.76 -10.90 22.36
C PHE A 572 -14.09 -10.33 21.87
N LYS A 573 -15.19 -11.08 22.02
CA LYS A 573 -16.53 -10.61 21.71
C LYS A 573 -16.88 -9.34 22.48
N GLN A 574 -16.59 -9.26 23.78
CA GLN A 574 -16.88 -8.08 24.60
C GLN A 574 -16.02 -6.87 24.21
N ALA A 575 -14.73 -7.08 23.98
CA ALA A 575 -13.78 -6.04 23.59
C ALA A 575 -14.12 -5.43 22.23
N THR A 576 -14.31 -6.27 21.21
CA THR A 576 -14.69 -5.84 19.86
C THR A 576 -16.04 -5.13 19.85
N LYS A 577 -17.02 -5.61 20.64
CA LYS A 577 -18.31 -4.91 20.82
C LYS A 577 -18.13 -3.49 21.33
N GLN A 578 -17.31 -3.31 22.37
CA GLN A 578 -17.07 -1.98 22.93
C GLN A 578 -16.39 -1.08 21.90
N GLY A 579 -15.30 -1.56 21.28
CA GLY A 579 -14.56 -0.82 20.25
C GLY A 579 -15.47 -0.42 19.08
N SER A 580 -16.23 -1.37 18.50
CA SER A 580 -17.12 -1.07 17.40
C SER A 580 -18.23 -0.08 17.76
N ILE A 581 -18.75 -0.08 18.99
CA ILE A 581 -19.74 0.91 19.43
C ILE A 581 -19.11 2.30 19.53
N GLU A 582 -17.98 2.42 20.22
CA GLU A 582 -17.29 3.71 20.42
C GLU A 582 -16.85 4.31 19.07
N GLY A 583 -16.17 3.51 18.24
CA GLY A 583 -15.75 3.92 16.91
C GLY A 583 -16.91 4.33 16.00
N SER A 584 -17.98 3.52 15.96
CA SER A 584 -19.16 3.83 15.13
C SER A 584 -19.82 5.15 15.52
N LEU A 585 -19.95 5.41 16.82
CA LEU A 585 -20.55 6.66 17.32
C LEU A 585 -19.64 7.86 17.01
N ASN A 586 -18.34 7.74 17.25
CA ASN A 586 -17.40 8.83 17.03
C ASN A 586 -17.26 9.18 15.54
N GLY A 587 -17.15 8.16 14.67
CA GLY A 587 -17.14 8.35 13.23
C GLY A 587 -18.46 8.95 12.71
N ALA A 588 -19.61 8.55 13.27
CA ALA A 588 -20.90 9.14 12.91
C ALA A 588 -21.05 10.60 13.37
N SER A 589 -20.58 10.93 14.57
CA SER A 589 -20.54 12.30 15.07
C SER A 589 -19.69 13.18 14.16
N LEU A 590 -18.48 12.74 13.81
CA LEU A 590 -17.58 13.50 12.94
C LEU A 590 -18.15 13.64 11.52
N GLY A 591 -18.69 12.56 10.95
CA GLY A 591 -19.27 12.56 9.60
C GLY A 591 -20.48 13.50 9.45
N THR A 592 -21.22 13.75 10.54
CA THR A 592 -22.33 14.73 10.56
C THR A 592 -21.89 16.18 10.79
N GLY A 593 -20.57 16.43 10.84
CA GLY A 593 -19.99 17.77 10.96
C GLY A 593 -19.74 18.25 12.39
N SER A 594 -19.69 17.34 13.38
CA SER A 594 -19.17 17.68 14.72
C SER A 594 -17.69 18.01 14.67
N SER A 595 -17.20 18.90 15.53
CA SER A 595 -15.75 19.11 15.70
C SER A 595 -15.12 17.93 16.42
N GLU A 596 -13.83 17.64 16.16
CA GLU A 596 -13.07 16.59 16.84
C GLU A 596 -13.16 16.69 18.38
N GLU A 597 -13.16 17.92 18.92
CA GLU A 597 -13.27 18.18 20.37
C GLU A 597 -14.62 17.77 20.99
N ASN A 598 -15.68 17.60 20.18
CA ASN A 598 -17.04 17.37 20.67
C ASN A 598 -17.64 16.03 20.23
N ILE A 599 -16.87 15.16 19.56
CA ILE A 599 -17.36 13.89 18.98
C ILE A 599 -18.03 12.97 20.01
N ASP A 600 -17.50 12.92 21.24
CA ASP A 600 -17.98 12.02 22.30
C ASP A 600 -19.29 12.50 22.94
N THR A 601 -19.61 13.79 22.78
CA THR A 601 -20.79 14.44 23.41
C THR A 601 -21.86 14.81 22.40
N TYR A 602 -21.64 14.56 21.12
CA TYR A 602 -22.57 14.88 20.04
C TYR A 602 -23.84 14.02 20.12
N ASP A 603 -25.00 14.66 19.97
CA ASP A 603 -26.29 13.99 20.08
C ASP A 603 -26.74 13.44 18.71
N LEU A 604 -26.71 12.11 18.59
CA LEU A 604 -27.15 11.38 17.40
C LEU A 604 -28.51 10.72 17.68
N SER A 605 -29.53 11.05 16.88
CA SER A 605 -30.83 10.37 16.98
C SER A 605 -30.72 8.86 16.77
N SER A 606 -29.80 8.41 15.91
CA SER A 606 -29.53 7.00 15.64
C SER A 606 -28.71 6.27 16.72
N ARG A 607 -28.28 6.94 17.81
CA ARG A 607 -27.38 6.35 18.84
C ARG A 607 -27.86 4.99 19.36
N SER A 608 -29.14 4.88 19.72
CA SER A 608 -29.69 3.60 20.24
C SER A 608 -29.70 2.50 19.17
N SER A 609 -29.96 2.86 17.91
CA SER A 609 -30.00 1.91 16.80
C SER A 609 -28.59 1.42 16.44
N ILE A 610 -27.59 2.30 16.48
CA ILE A 610 -26.17 1.97 16.29
C ILE A 610 -25.70 0.97 17.36
N ILE A 611 -25.98 1.26 18.65
CA ILE A 611 -25.62 0.37 19.77
C ILE A 611 -26.29 -1.01 19.62
N THR A 612 -27.56 -1.03 19.23
CA THR A 612 -28.32 -2.28 19.06
C THR A 612 -27.78 -3.09 17.87
N ALA A 613 -27.51 -2.44 16.74
CA ALA A 613 -26.96 -3.06 15.55
C ALA A 613 -25.60 -3.72 15.84
N ALA A 614 -24.65 -2.96 16.41
CA ALA A 614 -23.34 -3.47 16.80
C ALA A 614 -23.47 -4.65 17.78
N ALA A 615 -24.29 -4.53 18.82
CA ALA A 615 -24.47 -5.60 19.81
C ALA A 615 -25.04 -6.90 19.21
N SER A 616 -26.04 -6.78 18.32
CA SER A 616 -26.67 -7.93 17.68
C SER A 616 -25.71 -8.64 16.71
N THR A 617 -25.01 -7.87 15.88
CA THR A 617 -24.10 -8.43 14.88
C THR A 617 -22.83 -8.99 15.48
N ASN A 618 -22.29 -8.36 16.52
CA ASN A 618 -21.16 -8.91 17.29
C ASN A 618 -21.50 -10.30 17.88
N ALA A 619 -22.72 -10.48 18.38
CA ALA A 619 -23.14 -11.79 18.88
C ALA A 619 -23.22 -12.86 17.78
N GLN A 620 -23.69 -12.47 16.60
CA GLN A 620 -23.74 -13.36 15.42
C GLN A 620 -22.33 -13.73 14.95
N ALA A 621 -21.48 -12.73 14.71
CA ALA A 621 -20.11 -12.92 14.24
C ALA A 621 -19.28 -13.82 15.18
N ALA A 622 -19.43 -13.64 16.50
CA ALA A 622 -18.74 -14.47 17.47
C ALA A 622 -19.20 -15.95 17.43
N SER A 623 -20.49 -16.18 17.20
CA SER A 623 -21.03 -17.53 16.99
C SER A 623 -20.46 -18.16 15.71
N ASP A 624 -20.43 -17.40 14.63
CA ASP A 624 -19.97 -17.88 13.32
C ASP A 624 -18.46 -18.17 13.35
N ALA A 625 -17.65 -17.29 13.95
CA ALA A 625 -16.21 -17.50 14.15
C ALA A 625 -15.94 -18.77 14.98
N SER A 626 -16.63 -18.92 16.10
CA SER A 626 -16.51 -20.10 16.97
C SER A 626 -16.89 -21.40 16.25
N SER A 627 -17.93 -21.35 15.40
CA SER A 627 -18.36 -22.50 14.60
C SER A 627 -17.36 -22.88 13.50
N SER A 628 -16.79 -21.88 12.83
CA SER A 628 -15.75 -22.05 11.80
C SER A 628 -14.52 -22.76 12.38
N MET A 629 -14.08 -22.34 13.56
CA MET A 629 -12.97 -22.97 14.29
C MET A 629 -13.27 -24.41 14.72
N ALA A 630 -14.47 -24.68 15.22
CA ALA A 630 -14.89 -26.03 15.58
C ALA A 630 -14.90 -27.00 14.38
N THR A 631 -15.19 -26.50 13.18
CA THR A 631 -15.12 -27.32 11.95
C THR A 631 -13.69 -27.56 11.44
N LYS A 632 -12.73 -26.65 11.68
CA LYS A 632 -11.30 -26.89 11.41
C LYS A 632 -10.72 -27.99 12.31
N ALA A 633 -11.17 -28.11 13.57
CA ALA A 633 -10.68 -29.11 14.53
C ALA A 633 -11.20 -30.54 14.31
N ILE A 634 -12.28 -30.75 13.53
CA ILE A 634 -12.87 -32.08 13.30
C ILE A 634 -13.16 -32.29 11.81
N ARG A 635 -12.13 -32.66 11.03
CA ARG A 635 -12.34 -33.47 9.82
C ARG A 635 -12.21 -34.95 10.18
N THR A 636 -13.22 -35.52 10.84
CA THR A 636 -13.33 -36.98 10.89
C THR A 636 -13.86 -37.46 9.55
N SER A 637 -13.02 -38.07 8.72
CA SER A 637 -13.55 -38.79 7.57
C SER A 637 -14.44 -39.93 8.07
N THR A 638 -15.48 -40.30 7.32
CA THR A 638 -16.33 -41.45 7.67
C THR A 638 -15.50 -42.72 7.86
N SER A 639 -14.37 -42.82 7.14
CA SER A 639 -13.37 -43.88 7.26
C SER A 639 -12.64 -43.86 8.61
N ASP A 640 -12.22 -42.68 9.08
CA ASP A 640 -11.53 -42.52 10.37
C ASP A 640 -12.47 -42.82 11.53
N MET A 641 -13.73 -42.39 11.42
CA MET A 641 -14.77 -42.72 12.39
C MET A 641 -15.02 -44.23 12.46
N LEU A 642 -15.10 -44.91 11.30
CA LEU A 642 -15.20 -46.37 11.22
C LEU A 642 -13.97 -47.09 11.81
N MET A 643 -12.77 -46.54 11.62
CA MET A 643 -11.52 -47.10 12.13
C MET A 643 -11.41 -46.93 13.66
N LEU A 644 -11.83 -45.78 14.19
CA LEU A 644 -11.99 -45.52 15.62
C LEU A 644 -13.02 -46.47 16.24
N MET A 645 -14.17 -46.65 15.61
CA MET A 645 -15.22 -47.56 16.06
C MET A 645 -14.75 -49.02 16.09
N LYS A 646 -13.96 -49.45 15.10
CA LYS A 646 -13.32 -50.78 15.11
C LYS A 646 -12.24 -50.92 16.19
N LYS A 647 -11.37 -49.92 16.35
CA LYS A 647 -10.24 -49.94 17.30
C LYS A 647 -10.70 -49.97 18.75
N PHE A 648 -11.77 -49.25 19.07
CA PHE A 648 -12.35 -49.18 20.41
C PHE A 648 -13.57 -50.10 20.60
N ASN A 649 -13.86 -50.96 19.63
CA ASN A 649 -14.98 -51.91 19.63
C ASN A 649 -16.34 -51.25 19.95
N ILE A 650 -16.53 -50.01 19.47
CA ILE A 650 -17.75 -49.22 19.64
C ILE A 650 -18.75 -49.71 18.59
N ASN A 651 -19.75 -50.47 19.02
CA ASN A 651 -20.85 -50.88 18.16
C ASN A 651 -21.99 -49.87 18.32
N PRO A 652 -22.38 -49.12 17.27
CA PRO A 652 -23.38 -48.05 17.36
C PRO A 652 -24.77 -48.57 17.77
N ARG A 653 -25.03 -49.89 17.67
CA ARG A 653 -26.25 -50.53 18.20
C ARG A 653 -26.20 -50.85 19.69
N LEU A 654 -25.02 -50.98 20.30
CA LEU A 654 -24.85 -51.40 21.70
C LEU A 654 -24.32 -50.28 22.61
N THR A 655 -23.62 -49.29 22.06
CA THR A 655 -23.17 -48.09 22.77
C THR A 655 -23.91 -46.88 22.21
N ASN A 656 -25.16 -46.72 22.62
CA ASN A 656 -25.95 -45.50 22.47
C ASN A 656 -26.29 -44.97 23.88
N PRO A 657 -25.44 -44.14 24.50
CA PRO A 657 -25.68 -43.68 25.87
C PRO A 657 -26.79 -42.62 25.97
N THR A 658 -27.26 -42.03 24.85
CA THR A 658 -28.11 -40.82 24.88
C THR A 658 -29.32 -40.80 23.92
N LYS A 659 -29.66 -41.87 23.20
CA LYS A 659 -30.86 -41.92 22.31
C LYS A 659 -30.92 -40.78 21.25
N ILE A 660 -29.79 -40.33 20.70
CA ILE A 660 -29.78 -39.21 19.73
C ILE A 660 -30.23 -39.64 18.31
N PHE A 661 -30.17 -40.94 17.99
CA PHE A 661 -30.70 -41.45 16.72
C PHE A 661 -32.04 -42.15 16.93
N ASN A 662 -33.14 -41.39 16.86
CA ASN A 662 -34.48 -41.96 16.82
C ASN A 662 -34.69 -42.67 15.48
N SER A 663 -34.88 -43.99 15.54
CA SER A 663 -35.55 -44.74 14.48
C SER A 663 -37.01 -44.29 14.43
N LYS A 664 -37.48 -43.86 13.25
CA LYS A 664 -38.89 -43.57 12.97
C LYS A 664 -39.83 -44.59 13.63
N THR A 665 -40.69 -44.11 14.51
CA THR A 665 -41.97 -44.74 14.84
C THR A 665 -43.07 -43.79 14.41
N SER A 666 -43.89 -44.30 13.51
CA SER A 666 -45.19 -43.76 13.16
C SER A 666 -46.12 -43.75 14.36
N ASP A 667 -47.08 -42.84 14.28
CA ASP A 667 -48.40 -42.82 14.89
C ASP A 667 -48.57 -42.00 16.20
N ASN A 668 -49.25 -40.87 15.97
CA ASN A 668 -50.14 -40.10 16.84
C ASN A 668 -49.55 -38.87 17.55
N GLU A 669 -49.21 -37.84 16.76
CA GLU A 669 -49.61 -36.48 17.12
C GLU A 669 -50.78 -36.11 16.22
N GLU A 670 -51.97 -36.00 16.81
CA GLU A 670 -53.15 -35.43 16.17
C GLU A 670 -52.90 -33.93 15.99
N ASP A 671 -53.02 -33.50 14.73
CA ASP A 671 -53.20 -32.12 14.32
C ASP A 671 -54.39 -31.50 15.07
N GLU A 672 -54.14 -30.42 15.82
CA GLU A 672 -55.17 -29.43 16.12
C GLU A 672 -54.90 -28.18 15.28
N PHE A 673 -55.28 -28.30 14.01
CA PHE A 673 -55.61 -27.17 13.15
C PHE A 673 -56.76 -26.38 13.77
N LEU A 674 -56.67 -25.05 13.68
CA LEU A 674 -57.78 -24.15 13.95
C LEU A 674 -58.97 -24.51 13.05
N PHE A 675 -60.14 -24.68 13.68
CA PHE A 675 -61.50 -24.94 13.18
C PHE A 675 -62.00 -26.41 13.24
N GLU A 676 -62.76 -26.70 14.31
CA GLU A 676 -63.79 -27.74 14.37
C GLU A 676 -64.90 -27.42 13.35
N ASP A 677 -65.17 -28.33 12.40
CA ASP A 677 -66.49 -28.99 12.26
C ASP A 677 -66.57 -29.89 11.01
N ASN A 678 -66.67 -31.18 11.29
CA ASN A 678 -67.66 -32.14 10.79
C ASN A 678 -67.96 -32.25 9.28
N LEU A 679 -67.71 -33.45 8.74
CA LEU A 679 -68.72 -34.18 7.98
C LEU A 679 -68.65 -35.68 8.30
N GLU A 680 -69.67 -36.14 9.04
CA GLU A 680 -69.97 -37.53 9.38
C GLU A 680 -70.23 -38.38 8.14
N VAL A 681 -69.84 -39.66 8.21
CA VAL A 681 -70.71 -40.74 7.70
C VAL A 681 -70.63 -41.95 8.64
N ALA A 682 -71.65 -42.13 9.47
CA ALA A 682 -72.11 -43.44 9.96
C ALA A 682 -72.89 -44.15 8.82
N SER A 683 -73.06 -45.46 8.69
CA SER A 683 -73.03 -46.63 9.61
C SER A 683 -73.00 -47.90 8.71
N PRO A 684 -72.67 -49.10 9.23
CA PRO A 684 -73.80 -49.97 9.59
C PRO A 684 -73.60 -50.76 10.90
N ILE A 685 -74.67 -50.72 11.71
CA ILE A 685 -75.02 -51.51 12.92
C ILE A 685 -74.33 -51.10 14.21
#